data_AF-A0A7D4U8H1-F1
#
_entry.id   AF-A0A7D4U8H1-F1
#
_cell.length_a   1.000
_cell.length_b   1.000
_cell.length_c   1.000
_cell.angle_alpha   90.00
_cell.angle_beta   90.00
_cell.angle_gamma   90.00
#
_symmetry.space_group_name_H-M   'P 1'
#
loop_
_entity.id
_entity.type
_entity.pdbx_description
1 polymer ?
#
loop_
_entity_poly.entity_id
_entity_poly.type
_entity_poly.pdbx_seq_one_letter_code
_entity_poly.pdbx_strand_id
1 'polypeptide(L)'
;MPARVHALLVVRPDGRAPVAFHLRRTLAAVAAQTRPVDDLTIVFCGEHPAAEELAAAAPAEAVIAAPATTRFAAALSLATPRLAGDTVWLLSQDTAPEPDALARLAGALELSPSLAFAAPKLVRWDDRSQIVSLGVGMTRFGAAVELAAGEFDQGQHDAAEDVLGADVRGILVRADAWSTLRGLDPALAGADEGLDLGVRARLAGKRVGLVPTALVAVAGDGVAGPAAPVSPERRRRLVFAGRVAQLHRRLVYAPLPVVVLHWLSLLPLALWRTVLQLLAKEPGAILPEWGAAAVVAVRPFAVARARRRIATHREASWGQLAPLRVSWALVRERREDEPDDSPAGAYRRSELNFFSGGGAWLVLGMLVLSVIAFPALLAWPVLGGGALAPMRATVAQLWADAAYGVRALGLDTVGPADPFAAVVAAVGSLSPLAPSLALVVLWVLALPLAALGGWVVSTRVTDRAVLRLVGGTLWALSPTFLTALTDGRPTAVLTHLLLPWLFYAGVVAHRSWVAAGSASLLLAAVVACTPSLAPALVVLVATAIVLTLSLRAGRGLARVVWMLVPAAVLGAPLVWHALAGADPWSLVADPGVVWAGPQVAADAAGRSLLAAGIPTPDFAGWAELLPEGPTWWVPLLTAPLFLLALAAPITQRWAAGITMLGLTVLGVATAFFAAGVSVSFVESTSVALWPGAGLSLAWLGLVSGALVSLDAGLAPRVGALRGLAAVLVCAAVATLAVPAFTSMARGTSFLTNGPASTLPAYIAAEGRDDPDIGTIVLTPQPTGGVAARVVWGGSETLGSQATIVSTRTSADADDRRVAVLAADLITLAADDVVADLRAYGIGFVVLAPAPGEETSAARALRLSASTALDQREGLDAVGDTAKGSLWRVARAPAPRPAASAEVERTAQVIALTQLIVVGVALLLAIPTAAARRAARRSPRVVGPHWEEGR
;
A
#
# COMPACT_ATOMS: atom_id res chain seq x y z
N MET A 1 22.58 -62.59 -8.18
CA MET A 1 23.59 -61.80 -8.89
C MET A 1 23.19 -60.35 -8.79
N PRO A 2 24.12 -59.41 -8.61
CA PRO A 2 23.78 -57.99 -8.61
C PRO A 2 23.10 -57.62 -9.94
N ALA A 3 22.07 -56.79 -9.88
CA ALA A 3 21.34 -56.35 -11.08
C ALA A 3 22.29 -55.66 -12.07
N ARG A 4 22.18 -55.91 -13.38
CA ARG A 4 23.01 -55.17 -14.36
C ARG A 4 22.59 -53.71 -14.47
N VAL A 5 23.55 -52.79 -14.54
CA VAL A 5 23.33 -51.33 -14.67
C VAL A 5 23.81 -50.85 -16.01
N HIS A 6 22.89 -50.25 -16.77
CA HIS A 6 23.22 -49.47 -17.95
C HIS A 6 23.13 -47.97 -17.61
N ALA A 7 24.24 -47.25 -17.64
CA ALA A 7 24.27 -45.81 -17.43
C ALA A 7 24.02 -45.04 -18.74
N LEU A 8 23.12 -44.07 -18.70
CA LEU A 8 22.84 -43.14 -19.78
C LEU A 8 23.33 -41.75 -19.39
N LEU A 9 24.38 -41.28 -20.07
CA LEU A 9 24.99 -39.98 -19.83
C LEU A 9 24.66 -39.02 -20.98
N VAL A 10 23.94 -37.94 -20.70
CA VAL A 10 23.64 -36.92 -21.71
C VAL A 10 24.56 -35.72 -21.54
N VAL A 11 25.15 -35.27 -22.64
CA VAL A 11 26.05 -34.12 -22.69
C VAL A 11 25.46 -33.06 -23.62
N ARG A 12 25.32 -31.81 -23.13
CA ARG A 12 24.95 -30.67 -23.97
C ARG A 12 25.90 -29.49 -23.71
N PRO A 13 26.71 -29.08 -24.69
CA PRO A 13 27.50 -27.86 -24.55
C PRO A 13 26.57 -26.64 -24.64
N ASP A 14 26.43 -25.90 -23.55
CA ASP A 14 25.90 -24.54 -23.57
C ASP A 14 27.11 -23.60 -23.56
N GLY A 15 27.31 -22.79 -24.61
CA GLY A 15 28.57 -22.06 -24.94
C GLY A 15 29.14 -21.05 -23.93
N ARG A 16 28.73 -21.10 -22.66
CA ARG A 16 29.27 -20.33 -21.53
C ARG A 16 29.74 -21.19 -20.35
N ALA A 17 29.47 -22.50 -20.34
CA ALA A 17 29.81 -23.40 -19.24
C ALA A 17 31.08 -24.22 -19.55
N PRO A 18 31.89 -24.59 -18.54
CA PRO A 18 33.09 -25.42 -18.75
C PRO A 18 32.68 -26.91 -18.90
N VAL A 19 31.94 -27.20 -19.96
CA VAL A 19 31.30 -28.51 -20.22
C VAL A 19 32.32 -29.64 -20.26
N ALA A 20 33.52 -29.41 -20.82
CA ALA A 20 34.59 -30.40 -20.82
C ALA A 20 35.12 -30.70 -19.40
N PHE A 21 35.24 -29.69 -18.53
CA PHE A 21 35.62 -29.88 -17.14
C PHE A 21 34.55 -30.69 -16.39
N HIS A 22 33.27 -30.35 -16.63
CA HIS A 22 32.14 -31.01 -15.98
C HIS A 22 32.06 -32.48 -16.40
N LEU A 23 32.13 -32.74 -17.71
CA LEU A 23 32.12 -34.08 -18.28
C LEU A 23 33.29 -34.93 -17.77
N ARG A 24 34.51 -34.37 -17.73
CA ARG A 24 35.69 -35.09 -17.21
C ARG A 24 35.49 -35.52 -15.75
N ARG A 25 34.97 -34.62 -14.91
CA ARG A 25 34.68 -34.93 -13.50
C ARG A 25 33.59 -35.99 -13.36
N THR A 26 32.53 -35.90 -14.16
CA THR A 26 31.45 -36.89 -14.20
C THR A 26 31.96 -38.27 -14.61
N LEU A 27 32.73 -38.37 -15.68
CA LEU A 27 33.31 -39.64 -16.14
C LEU A 27 34.27 -40.25 -15.11
N ALA A 28 35.11 -39.42 -14.47
CA ALA A 28 35.98 -39.87 -13.38
C ALA A 28 35.18 -40.38 -12.18
N ALA A 29 34.08 -39.73 -11.82
CA ALA A 29 33.20 -40.14 -10.74
C ALA A 29 32.46 -41.45 -11.03
N VAL A 30 32.06 -41.67 -12.29
CA VAL A 30 31.47 -42.95 -12.75
C VAL A 30 32.50 -44.08 -12.72
N ALA A 31 33.75 -43.82 -13.13
CA ALA A 31 34.82 -44.80 -13.07
C ALA A 31 35.25 -45.15 -11.63
N ALA A 32 35.09 -44.22 -10.69
CA ALA A 32 35.44 -44.39 -9.28
C ALA A 32 34.36 -45.10 -8.44
N GLN A 33 33.27 -45.58 -9.05
CA GLN A 33 32.21 -46.27 -8.29
C GLN A 33 32.72 -47.59 -7.71
N THR A 34 32.40 -47.87 -6.45
CA THR A 34 32.74 -49.14 -5.77
C THR A 34 32.04 -50.34 -6.39
N ARG A 35 30.88 -50.11 -7.01
CA ARG A 35 30.23 -51.01 -7.95
C ARG A 35 30.39 -50.46 -9.36
N PRO A 36 31.09 -51.14 -10.28
CA PRO A 36 31.25 -50.65 -11.64
C PRO A 36 29.92 -50.62 -12.39
N VAL A 37 29.81 -49.72 -13.37
CA VAL A 37 28.73 -49.73 -14.36
C VAL A 37 29.01 -50.83 -15.38
N ASP A 38 28.00 -51.62 -15.75
CA ASP A 38 28.16 -52.70 -16.72
C ASP A 38 28.22 -52.17 -18.16
N ASP A 39 27.33 -51.23 -18.50
CA ASP A 39 27.22 -50.65 -19.84
C ASP A 39 27.03 -49.12 -19.75
N LEU A 40 27.72 -48.34 -20.60
CA LEU A 40 27.63 -46.88 -20.64
C LEU A 40 27.29 -46.40 -22.05
N THR A 41 26.16 -45.70 -22.21
CA THR A 41 25.83 -44.98 -23.45
C THR A 41 25.89 -43.48 -23.23
N ILE A 42 26.63 -42.77 -24.07
CA ILE A 42 26.75 -41.30 -24.05
C ILE A 42 25.93 -40.72 -25.19
N VAL A 43 25.07 -39.73 -24.91
CA VAL A 43 24.36 -38.95 -25.94
C VAL A 43 24.92 -37.54 -25.96
N PHE A 44 25.58 -37.19 -27.06
CA PHE A 44 26.24 -35.91 -27.24
C PHE A 44 25.38 -34.98 -28.11
N CYS A 45 24.85 -33.91 -27.50
CA CYS A 45 23.90 -32.99 -28.11
C CYS A 45 24.56 -31.67 -28.50
N GLY A 46 25.03 -31.53 -29.75
CA GLY A 46 25.70 -30.32 -30.26
C GLY A 46 27.18 -30.57 -30.59
N GLU A 47 27.95 -29.50 -30.72
CA GLU A 47 29.36 -29.54 -31.10
C GLU A 47 30.23 -28.87 -30.02
N HIS A 48 31.28 -29.56 -29.56
CA HIS A 48 32.30 -29.00 -28.67
C HIS A 48 33.58 -29.88 -28.68
N PRO A 49 34.66 -29.46 -29.37
CA PRO A 49 35.81 -30.32 -29.66
C PRO A 49 36.41 -31.04 -28.44
N ALA A 50 36.71 -30.31 -27.36
CA ALA A 50 37.32 -30.90 -26.16
C ALA A 50 36.38 -31.84 -25.38
N ALA A 51 35.06 -31.68 -25.51
CA ALA A 51 34.10 -32.55 -24.83
C ALA A 51 33.77 -33.78 -25.69
N GLU A 52 33.81 -33.64 -27.01
CA GLU A 52 33.73 -34.76 -27.96
C GLU A 52 34.91 -35.70 -27.80
N GLU A 53 36.13 -35.16 -27.70
CA GLU A 53 37.33 -35.96 -27.45
C GLU A 53 37.22 -36.76 -26.14
N LEU A 54 36.73 -36.13 -25.07
CA LEU A 54 36.47 -36.80 -23.79
C LEU A 54 35.37 -37.87 -23.88
N ALA A 55 34.30 -37.62 -24.64
CA ALA A 55 33.22 -38.59 -24.82
C ALA A 55 33.67 -39.79 -25.67
N ALA A 56 34.51 -39.56 -26.69
CA ALA A 56 35.06 -40.61 -27.54
C ALA A 56 36.13 -41.46 -26.82
N ALA A 57 36.89 -40.86 -25.90
CA ALA A 57 37.88 -41.57 -25.08
C ALA A 57 37.28 -42.30 -23.88
N ALA A 58 36.00 -42.08 -23.55
CA ALA A 58 35.33 -42.76 -22.45
C ALA A 58 35.12 -44.26 -22.78
N PRO A 59 35.15 -45.16 -21.78
CA PRO A 59 34.81 -46.57 -21.97
C PRO A 59 33.30 -46.76 -22.13
N ALA A 60 32.72 -46.15 -23.15
CA ALA A 60 31.30 -46.21 -23.48
C ALA A 60 31.04 -47.29 -24.53
N GLU A 61 29.97 -48.05 -24.36
CA GLU A 61 29.47 -49.01 -25.35
C GLU A 61 29.06 -48.29 -26.65
N ALA A 62 28.46 -47.11 -26.51
CA ALA A 62 28.03 -46.30 -27.65
C ALA A 62 28.07 -44.79 -27.34
N VAL A 63 28.43 -44.00 -28.34
CA VAL A 63 28.29 -42.54 -28.36
C VAL A 63 27.32 -42.13 -29.46
N ILE A 64 26.21 -41.50 -29.10
CA ILE A 64 25.15 -41.07 -30.03
C ILE A 64 25.23 -39.56 -30.22
N ALA A 65 25.48 -39.10 -31.44
CA ALA A 65 25.40 -37.68 -31.79
C ALA A 65 23.95 -37.25 -32.00
N ALA A 66 23.58 -36.08 -31.47
CA ALA A 66 22.26 -35.47 -31.61
C ALA A 66 22.37 -33.94 -31.79
N PRO A 67 21.34 -33.28 -32.35
CA PRO A 67 21.34 -31.82 -32.47
C PRO A 67 21.41 -31.12 -31.10
N ALA A 68 22.02 -29.93 -31.04
CA ALA A 68 22.12 -29.12 -29.82
C ALA A 68 20.75 -28.76 -29.18
N THR A 69 19.68 -28.75 -29.98
CA THR A 69 18.31 -28.50 -29.52
C THR A 69 17.70 -29.67 -28.75
N THR A 70 18.35 -30.83 -28.75
CA THR A 70 17.88 -32.05 -28.10
C THR A 70 17.95 -31.89 -26.58
N ARG A 71 16.81 -32.09 -25.91
CA ARG A 71 16.68 -31.98 -24.45
C ARG A 71 16.87 -33.35 -23.79
N PHE A 72 17.06 -33.36 -22.48
CA PHE A 72 17.38 -34.57 -21.71
C PHE A 72 16.46 -35.75 -21.99
N ALA A 73 15.13 -35.59 -21.84
CA ALA A 73 14.16 -36.64 -22.14
C ALA A 73 14.23 -37.18 -23.59
N ALA A 74 14.46 -36.30 -24.57
CA ALA A 74 14.59 -36.70 -25.96
C ALA A 74 15.92 -37.44 -26.23
N ALA A 75 17.01 -36.98 -25.62
CA ALA A 75 18.31 -37.63 -25.69
C ALA A 75 18.27 -39.05 -25.11
N LEU A 76 17.65 -39.23 -23.93
CA LEU A 76 17.47 -40.56 -23.33
C LEU A 76 16.62 -41.48 -24.20
N SER A 77 15.63 -40.96 -24.93
CA SER A 77 14.81 -41.75 -25.85
C SER A 77 15.61 -42.31 -27.04
N LEU A 78 16.67 -41.62 -27.47
CA LEU A 78 17.57 -42.08 -28.52
C LEU A 78 18.46 -43.24 -28.05
N ALA A 79 18.82 -43.24 -26.76
CA ALA A 79 19.63 -44.29 -26.15
C ALA A 79 18.82 -45.51 -25.67
N THR A 80 17.52 -45.33 -25.36
CA THR A 80 16.65 -46.39 -24.81
C THR A 80 16.66 -47.72 -25.59
N PRO A 81 16.71 -47.75 -26.94
CA PRO A 81 16.76 -49.01 -27.69
C PRO A 81 18.03 -49.85 -27.46
N ARG A 82 19.08 -49.29 -26.87
CA ARG A 82 20.37 -49.95 -26.60
C ARG A 82 20.51 -50.47 -25.16
N LEU A 83 19.46 -50.38 -24.35
CA LEU A 83 19.52 -50.82 -22.95
C LEU A 83 19.73 -52.34 -22.86
N ALA A 84 20.81 -52.75 -22.19
CA ALA A 84 21.22 -54.15 -22.04
C ALA A 84 21.26 -54.64 -20.57
N GLY A 85 20.68 -53.88 -19.63
CA GLY A 85 20.72 -54.17 -18.18
C GLY A 85 19.35 -54.23 -17.49
N ASP A 86 19.36 -54.65 -16.22
CA ASP A 86 18.17 -54.75 -15.36
C ASP A 86 17.74 -53.40 -14.78
N THR A 87 18.67 -52.43 -14.75
CA THR A 87 18.47 -51.07 -14.26
C THR A 87 19.14 -50.05 -15.17
N VAL A 88 18.57 -48.85 -15.20
CA VAL A 88 18.99 -47.71 -16.02
C VAL A 88 19.37 -46.56 -15.11
N TRP A 89 20.62 -46.11 -15.17
CA TRP A 89 21.12 -44.99 -14.38
C TRP A 89 21.18 -43.71 -15.20
N LEU A 90 20.49 -42.65 -14.76
CA LEU A 90 20.37 -41.40 -15.53
C LEU A 90 21.37 -40.35 -15.05
N LEU A 91 22.28 -39.93 -15.93
CA LEU A 91 23.32 -38.95 -15.63
C LEU A 91 23.36 -37.82 -16.66
N SER A 92 23.84 -36.65 -16.23
CA SER A 92 24.16 -35.51 -17.10
C SER A 92 25.62 -35.14 -16.97
N GLN A 93 26.13 -34.31 -17.89
CA GLN A 93 27.53 -33.88 -17.87
C GLN A 93 27.96 -33.20 -16.56
N ASP A 94 27.02 -32.71 -15.75
CA ASP A 94 27.24 -31.99 -14.50
C ASP A 94 26.88 -32.80 -13.24
N THR A 95 26.71 -34.12 -13.35
CA THR A 95 26.47 -35.00 -12.20
C THR A 95 27.73 -35.78 -11.84
N ALA A 96 28.28 -35.56 -10.65
CA ALA A 96 29.44 -36.27 -10.11
C ALA A 96 29.02 -37.10 -8.88
N PRO A 97 28.69 -38.39 -9.06
CA PRO A 97 28.33 -39.30 -7.95
C PRO A 97 29.51 -39.58 -7.01
N GLU A 98 29.24 -39.74 -5.70
CA GLU A 98 30.26 -40.25 -4.76
C GLU A 98 30.55 -41.74 -5.01
N PRO A 99 31.71 -42.28 -4.59
CA PRO A 99 32.12 -43.66 -4.90
C PRO A 99 31.09 -44.75 -4.56
N ASP A 100 30.33 -44.60 -3.48
CA ASP A 100 29.33 -45.59 -3.05
C ASP A 100 27.92 -45.34 -3.62
N ALA A 101 27.70 -44.28 -4.40
CA ALA A 101 26.37 -43.84 -4.79
C ALA A 101 25.61 -44.94 -5.56
N LEU A 102 26.27 -45.55 -6.55
CA LEU A 102 25.65 -46.60 -7.37
C LEU A 102 25.39 -47.88 -6.57
N ALA A 103 26.30 -48.25 -5.66
CA ALA A 103 26.12 -49.41 -4.79
C ALA A 103 24.91 -49.23 -3.86
N ARG A 104 24.75 -48.04 -3.26
CA ARG A 104 23.62 -47.71 -2.37
C ARG A 104 22.29 -47.65 -3.12
N LEU A 105 22.26 -47.03 -4.31
CA LEU A 105 21.04 -46.95 -5.14
C LEU A 105 20.57 -48.34 -5.59
N ALA A 106 21.49 -49.20 -6.04
CA ALA A 106 21.13 -50.54 -6.45
C ALA A 106 20.74 -51.43 -5.27
N GLY A 107 21.43 -51.32 -4.14
CA GLY A 107 21.04 -52.01 -2.91
C GLY A 107 19.61 -51.67 -2.50
N ALA A 108 19.19 -50.41 -2.61
CA ALA A 108 17.81 -50.01 -2.33
C ALA A 108 16.79 -50.67 -3.27
N LEU A 109 17.09 -50.78 -4.57
CA LEU A 109 16.22 -51.46 -5.54
C LEU A 109 16.17 -52.98 -5.34
N GLU A 110 17.27 -53.59 -4.92
CA GLU A 110 17.36 -55.03 -4.60
C GLU A 110 16.57 -55.36 -3.33
N LEU A 111 16.66 -54.51 -2.30
CA LEU A 111 15.94 -54.67 -1.03
C LEU A 111 14.42 -54.48 -1.17
N SER A 112 13.98 -53.64 -2.10
CA SER A 112 12.57 -53.27 -2.25
C SER A 112 12.05 -53.45 -3.69
N PRO A 113 11.51 -54.64 -4.04
CA PRO A 113 10.97 -54.92 -5.37
C PRO A 113 9.80 -54.02 -5.80
N SER A 114 9.15 -53.33 -4.85
CA SER A 114 8.07 -52.37 -5.12
C SER A 114 8.57 -51.04 -5.70
N LEU A 115 9.86 -50.71 -5.58
CA LEU A 115 10.42 -49.46 -6.08
C LEU A 115 10.52 -49.50 -7.60
N ALA A 116 9.98 -48.48 -8.28
CA ALA A 116 10.25 -48.26 -9.70
C ALA A 116 11.63 -47.64 -9.93
N PHE A 117 12.03 -46.70 -9.07
CA PHE A 117 13.35 -46.09 -9.07
C PHE A 117 13.76 -45.61 -7.67
N ALA A 118 15.07 -45.50 -7.49
CA ALA A 118 15.73 -44.95 -6.32
C ALA A 118 16.39 -43.61 -6.69
N ALA A 119 16.21 -42.60 -5.84
CA ALA A 119 16.72 -41.25 -6.07
C ALA A 119 17.79 -40.85 -5.03
N PRO A 120 18.94 -40.31 -5.47
CA PRO A 120 20.00 -39.88 -4.56
C PRO A 120 19.70 -38.53 -3.88
N LYS A 121 20.47 -38.19 -2.85
CA LYS A 121 20.57 -36.83 -2.32
C LYS A 121 21.48 -36.00 -3.24
N LEU A 122 20.93 -34.95 -3.84
CA LEU A 122 21.69 -34.04 -4.68
C LEU A 122 22.29 -32.92 -3.83
N VAL A 123 23.60 -32.70 -3.95
CA VAL A 123 24.34 -31.66 -3.22
C VAL A 123 25.10 -30.76 -4.18
N ARG A 124 25.49 -29.54 -3.77
CA ARG A 124 26.24 -28.65 -4.66
C ARG A 124 27.67 -29.14 -4.86
N TRP A 125 28.24 -28.88 -6.05
CA TRP A 125 29.64 -29.18 -6.35
C TRP A 125 30.65 -28.45 -5.48
N ASP A 126 30.40 -27.16 -5.22
CA ASP A 126 31.32 -26.29 -4.50
C ASP A 126 31.15 -26.41 -2.98
N ASP A 127 29.95 -26.78 -2.53
CA ASP A 127 29.60 -26.93 -1.12
C ASP A 127 28.65 -28.11 -0.93
N ARG A 128 29.24 -29.26 -0.58
CA ARG A 128 28.49 -30.51 -0.37
C ARG A 128 27.58 -30.46 0.86
N SER A 129 27.76 -29.48 1.74
CA SER A 129 26.88 -29.32 2.90
C SER A 129 25.52 -28.75 2.53
N GLN A 130 25.32 -28.27 1.29
CA GLN A 130 24.04 -27.72 0.83
C GLN A 130 23.32 -28.71 -0.09
N ILE A 131 22.07 -29.01 0.27
CA ILE A 131 21.19 -29.87 -0.51
C ILE A 131 20.63 -29.08 -1.69
N VAL A 132 20.82 -29.60 -2.91
CA VAL A 132 20.19 -29.09 -4.14
C VAL A 132 18.78 -29.66 -4.31
N SER A 133 18.62 -30.97 -4.09
CA SER A 133 17.32 -31.64 -4.11
C SER A 133 17.41 -32.96 -3.34
N LEU A 134 16.35 -33.27 -2.59
CA LEU A 134 16.12 -34.56 -1.96
C LEU A 134 14.62 -34.78 -1.91
N GLY A 135 14.09 -35.35 -2.99
CA GLY A 135 12.66 -35.55 -3.19
C GLY A 135 11.91 -34.31 -3.68
N VAL A 136 10.87 -34.55 -4.48
CA VAL A 136 10.01 -33.52 -5.07
C VAL A 136 8.56 -33.91 -4.84
N GLY A 137 7.81 -32.99 -4.26
CA GLY A 137 6.38 -33.08 -4.05
C GLY A 137 5.58 -32.22 -5.04
N MET A 138 4.26 -32.29 -4.93
CA MET A 138 3.36 -31.46 -5.73
C MET A 138 2.21 -30.95 -4.86
N THR A 139 1.87 -29.67 -5.00
CA THR A 139 0.71 -29.07 -4.32
C THR A 139 -0.61 -29.60 -4.89
N ARG A 140 -1.73 -29.34 -4.20
CA ARG A 140 -3.07 -29.67 -4.68
C ARG A 140 -3.37 -29.13 -6.08
N PHE A 141 -2.81 -27.96 -6.44
CA PHE A 141 -3.00 -27.30 -7.73
C PHE A 141 -1.89 -27.60 -8.76
N GLY A 142 -1.04 -28.59 -8.51
CA GLY A 142 -0.09 -29.09 -9.50
C GLY A 142 1.26 -28.37 -9.55
N ALA A 143 1.53 -27.38 -8.68
CA ALA A 143 2.86 -26.77 -8.59
C ALA A 143 3.85 -27.74 -7.94
N ALA A 144 5.03 -27.93 -8.54
CA ALA A 144 6.13 -28.71 -7.96
C ALA A 144 6.75 -27.98 -6.75
N VAL A 145 7.18 -28.76 -5.77
CA VAL A 145 7.82 -28.26 -4.54
C VAL A 145 8.95 -29.22 -4.20
N GLU A 146 10.20 -28.75 -4.27
CA GLU A 146 11.36 -29.48 -3.73
C GLU A 146 11.14 -29.80 -2.26
N LEU A 147 11.61 -30.93 -1.72
CA LEU A 147 11.34 -31.33 -0.32
C LEU A 147 12.43 -30.94 0.69
N ALA A 148 13.67 -30.70 0.24
CA ALA A 148 14.75 -30.22 1.12
C ALA A 148 15.76 -29.28 0.43
N ALA A 149 15.38 -28.69 -0.72
CA ALA A 149 16.30 -27.83 -1.47
C ALA A 149 16.70 -26.57 -0.68
N GLY A 150 18.01 -26.28 -0.67
CA GLY A 150 18.63 -25.13 -0.01
C GLY A 150 19.00 -25.37 1.44
N GLU A 151 18.56 -26.46 2.06
CA GLU A 151 18.87 -26.77 3.45
C GLU A 151 20.32 -27.26 3.60
N PHE A 152 20.93 -26.97 4.75
CA PHE A 152 22.20 -27.60 5.12
C PHE A 152 21.96 -29.06 5.52
N ASP A 153 22.80 -29.97 5.02
CA ASP A 153 22.75 -31.39 5.34
C ASP A 153 23.36 -31.65 6.72
N GLN A 154 22.49 -31.77 7.72
CA GLN A 154 22.81 -32.14 9.11
C GLN A 154 22.34 -33.57 9.43
N GLY A 155 22.01 -34.37 8.41
CA GLY A 155 21.44 -35.72 8.56
C GLY A 155 19.95 -35.73 8.90
N GLN A 156 19.28 -34.58 8.90
CA GLN A 156 17.87 -34.46 9.31
C GLN A 156 16.89 -35.18 8.37
N HIS A 157 17.32 -35.53 7.15
CA HIS A 157 16.51 -36.21 6.14
C HIS A 157 16.94 -37.67 5.90
N ASP A 158 17.86 -38.21 6.70
CA ASP A 158 18.44 -39.53 6.44
C ASP A 158 17.47 -40.70 6.67
N ALA A 159 16.36 -40.47 7.38
CA ALA A 159 15.28 -41.44 7.60
C ALA A 159 14.15 -41.35 6.54
N ALA A 160 14.22 -40.43 5.58
CA ALA A 160 13.18 -40.26 4.57
C ALA A 160 13.32 -41.32 3.46
N GLU A 161 12.32 -42.18 3.28
CA GLU A 161 12.39 -43.31 2.35
C GLU A 161 11.45 -43.20 1.14
N ASP A 162 10.32 -42.49 1.22
CA ASP A 162 9.25 -42.55 0.20
C ASP A 162 8.70 -41.17 -0.18
N VAL A 163 8.68 -40.84 -1.49
CA VAL A 163 8.27 -39.51 -1.99
C VAL A 163 7.42 -39.58 -3.25
N LEU A 164 6.68 -38.50 -3.58
CA LEU A 164 5.87 -38.45 -4.80
C LEU A 164 6.72 -38.56 -6.08
N GLY A 165 7.87 -37.92 -6.09
CA GLY A 165 8.87 -37.98 -7.16
C GLY A 165 10.20 -37.41 -6.68
N ALA A 166 11.14 -37.23 -7.61
CA ALA A 166 12.46 -36.69 -7.31
C ALA A 166 12.96 -35.82 -8.47
N ASP A 167 14.09 -35.15 -8.26
CA ASP A 167 14.89 -34.63 -9.37
C ASP A 167 15.34 -35.80 -10.24
N VAL A 168 15.46 -35.57 -11.55
CA VAL A 168 15.80 -36.62 -12.52
C VAL A 168 17.29 -36.94 -12.53
N ARG A 169 18.14 -36.05 -12.02
CA ARG A 169 19.60 -36.21 -12.00
C ARG A 169 20.01 -37.35 -11.06
N GLY A 170 20.73 -38.32 -11.58
CA GLY A 170 21.33 -39.40 -10.79
C GLY A 170 20.38 -40.52 -10.36
N ILE A 171 19.12 -40.53 -10.80
CA ILE A 171 18.16 -41.59 -10.42
C ILE A 171 18.51 -42.92 -11.08
N LEU A 172 18.32 -44.02 -10.34
CA LEU A 172 18.46 -45.39 -10.85
C LEU A 172 17.07 -46.01 -10.99
N VAL A 173 16.68 -46.34 -12.22
CA VAL A 173 15.34 -46.84 -12.58
C VAL A 173 15.42 -48.32 -12.94
N ARG A 174 14.46 -49.15 -12.54
CA ARG A 174 14.41 -50.54 -13.04
C ARG A 174 14.04 -50.56 -14.52
N ALA A 175 14.63 -51.47 -15.30
CA ALA A 175 14.40 -51.57 -16.74
C ALA A 175 12.94 -51.94 -17.08
N ASP A 176 12.29 -52.78 -16.27
CA ASP A 176 10.86 -53.11 -16.38
C ASP A 176 9.98 -51.87 -16.17
N ALA A 177 10.29 -51.05 -15.16
CA ALA A 177 9.61 -49.78 -14.93
C ALA A 177 9.89 -48.77 -16.05
N TRP A 178 11.13 -48.63 -16.51
CA TRP A 178 11.51 -47.70 -17.57
C TRP A 178 10.77 -47.99 -18.89
N SER A 179 10.71 -49.27 -19.28
CA SER A 179 10.01 -49.72 -20.48
C SER A 179 8.49 -49.56 -20.36
N THR A 180 7.90 -49.97 -19.24
CA THR A 180 6.45 -49.82 -18.96
C THR A 180 6.03 -48.35 -18.98
N LEU A 181 6.80 -47.49 -18.33
CA LEU A 181 6.50 -46.05 -18.23
C LEU A 181 6.85 -45.30 -19.54
N ARG A 182 7.57 -45.93 -20.47
CA ARG A 182 8.09 -45.33 -21.72
C ARG A 182 8.98 -44.11 -21.49
N GLY A 183 9.88 -44.20 -20.49
CA GLY A 183 10.86 -43.18 -20.14
C GLY A 183 10.25 -41.84 -19.67
N LEU A 184 10.96 -40.74 -19.93
CA LEU A 184 10.55 -39.37 -19.60
C LEU A 184 9.59 -38.78 -20.66
N ASP A 185 8.77 -37.81 -20.27
CA ASP A 185 7.92 -37.07 -21.21
C ASP A 185 8.65 -35.83 -21.77
N PRO A 186 9.01 -35.80 -23.08
CA PRO A 186 9.70 -34.66 -23.68
C PRO A 186 8.87 -33.37 -23.71
N ALA A 187 7.56 -33.43 -23.48
CA ALA A 187 6.70 -32.26 -23.42
C ALA A 187 6.90 -31.40 -22.16
N LEU A 188 7.58 -31.94 -21.13
CA LEU A 188 7.88 -31.26 -19.86
C LEU A 188 9.01 -30.24 -19.94
N ALA A 189 9.67 -30.13 -21.10
CA ALA A 189 10.61 -29.05 -21.38
C ALA A 189 11.85 -28.98 -20.46
N GLY A 190 12.22 -30.06 -19.77
CA GLY A 190 13.40 -30.11 -18.86
C GLY A 190 13.08 -29.78 -17.39
N ALA A 191 11.81 -29.61 -17.03
CA ALA A 191 11.38 -29.40 -15.65
C ALA A 191 10.38 -30.48 -15.22
N ASP A 192 10.31 -30.78 -13.92
CA ASP A 192 9.40 -31.79 -13.35
C ASP A 192 9.51 -33.21 -13.94
N GLU A 193 10.59 -33.55 -14.67
CA GLU A 193 10.71 -34.81 -15.39
C GLU A 193 10.71 -36.03 -14.45
N GLY A 194 11.47 -35.97 -13.36
CA GLY A 194 11.47 -37.01 -12.33
C GLY A 194 10.20 -37.02 -11.46
N LEU A 195 9.53 -35.88 -11.32
CA LEU A 195 8.24 -35.78 -10.63
C LEU A 195 7.11 -36.42 -11.45
N ASP A 196 7.06 -36.19 -12.76
CA ASP A 196 6.13 -36.87 -13.66
C ASP A 196 6.38 -38.37 -13.73
N LEU A 197 7.65 -38.79 -13.85
CA LEU A 197 8.02 -40.20 -13.81
C LEU A 197 7.55 -40.87 -12.50
N GLY A 198 7.75 -40.20 -11.36
CA GLY A 198 7.28 -40.67 -10.06
C GLY A 198 5.76 -40.80 -9.95
N VAL A 199 5.02 -39.80 -10.43
CA VAL A 199 3.55 -39.85 -10.49
C VAL A 199 3.09 -41.02 -11.37
N ARG A 200 3.70 -41.23 -12.54
CA ARG A 200 3.35 -42.36 -13.42
C ARG A 200 3.71 -43.71 -12.80
N ALA A 201 4.86 -43.82 -12.13
CA ALA A 201 5.24 -45.03 -11.39
C ALA A 201 4.23 -45.37 -10.28
N ARG A 202 3.80 -44.37 -9.50
CA ARG A 202 2.77 -44.52 -8.46
C ARG A 202 1.43 -44.95 -9.03
N LEU A 203 1.02 -44.35 -10.16
CA LEU A 203 -0.19 -44.75 -10.86
C LEU A 203 -0.11 -46.17 -11.42
N ALA A 204 1.09 -46.67 -11.72
CA ALA A 204 1.36 -48.06 -12.11
C ALA A 204 1.61 -48.99 -10.90
N GLY A 205 1.20 -48.60 -9.69
CA GLY A 205 1.30 -49.46 -8.50
C GLY A 205 2.70 -49.60 -7.89
N LYS A 206 3.70 -48.84 -8.38
CA LYS A 206 5.08 -48.87 -7.88
C LYS A 206 5.38 -47.70 -6.95
N ARG A 207 6.43 -47.81 -6.14
CA ARG A 207 6.91 -46.77 -5.20
C ARG A 207 8.13 -46.03 -5.74
N VAL A 208 8.46 -44.91 -5.12
CA VAL A 208 9.63 -44.08 -5.47
C VAL A 208 10.43 -43.84 -4.20
N GLY A 209 11.65 -44.38 -4.19
CA GLY A 209 12.48 -44.41 -2.99
C GLY A 209 13.48 -43.27 -2.97
N LEU A 210 13.66 -42.63 -1.81
CA LEU A 210 14.83 -41.80 -1.55
C LEU A 210 15.94 -42.66 -0.95
N VAL A 211 17.18 -42.39 -1.37
CA VAL A 211 18.38 -42.98 -0.77
C VAL A 211 19.26 -41.81 -0.31
N PRO A 212 18.99 -41.22 0.87
CA PRO A 212 19.71 -40.04 1.35
C PRO A 212 21.22 -40.27 1.48
N THR A 213 21.62 -41.53 1.68
CA THR A 213 23.02 -41.95 1.78
C THR A 213 23.73 -42.02 0.43
N ALA A 214 23.01 -42.05 -0.70
CA ALA A 214 23.63 -41.97 -2.03
C ALA A 214 23.76 -40.50 -2.43
N LEU A 215 24.99 -39.97 -2.39
CA LEU A 215 25.27 -38.57 -2.69
C LEU A 215 25.66 -38.40 -4.15
N VAL A 216 25.03 -37.45 -4.84
CA VAL A 216 25.43 -37.01 -6.17
C VAL A 216 25.62 -35.51 -6.16
N ALA A 217 26.85 -35.07 -6.40
CA ALA A 217 27.15 -33.66 -6.48
C ALA A 217 26.70 -33.14 -7.86
N VAL A 218 26.05 -31.97 -7.90
CA VAL A 218 25.60 -31.31 -9.16
C VAL A 218 26.10 -29.87 -9.29
N ALA A 219 26.51 -29.49 -10.51
CA ALA A 219 26.91 -28.11 -10.81
C ALA A 219 25.71 -27.19 -11.06
N GLY A 220 24.62 -27.74 -11.61
CA GLY A 220 23.38 -27.00 -11.87
C GLY A 220 23.35 -26.26 -13.21
N ASP A 221 24.27 -26.56 -14.13
CA ASP A 221 24.29 -26.00 -15.48
C ASP A 221 24.21 -27.05 -16.59
N GLY A 222 23.97 -28.32 -16.23
CA GLY A 222 23.83 -29.41 -17.18
C GLY A 222 22.49 -29.45 -17.91
N VAL A 223 22.36 -30.48 -18.73
CA VAL A 223 21.19 -30.72 -19.60
C VAL A 223 19.95 -31.21 -18.83
N ALA A 224 20.15 -31.77 -17.63
CA ALA A 224 19.12 -32.41 -16.82
C ALA A 224 18.75 -31.56 -15.60
N GLY A 225 17.49 -31.64 -15.19
CA GLY A 225 16.98 -30.94 -14.01
C GLY A 225 16.88 -29.41 -14.18
N PRO A 226 16.41 -28.71 -13.14
CA PRO A 226 16.30 -27.26 -13.15
C PRO A 226 17.69 -26.60 -13.11
N ALA A 227 17.94 -25.68 -14.05
CA ALA A 227 19.18 -24.92 -14.08
C ALA A 227 19.30 -23.94 -12.89
N ALA A 228 20.50 -23.83 -12.32
CA ALA A 228 20.81 -22.85 -11.28
C ALA A 228 20.59 -21.42 -11.80
N PRO A 229 19.85 -20.56 -11.07
CA PRO A 229 19.42 -19.24 -11.54
C PRO A 229 20.53 -18.18 -11.43
N VAL A 230 21.75 -18.50 -11.86
CA VAL A 230 22.93 -17.62 -11.76
C VAL A 230 22.89 -16.39 -12.68
N SER A 231 22.05 -16.41 -13.72
CA SER A 231 21.86 -15.28 -14.63
C SER A 231 20.38 -14.97 -14.88
N PRO A 232 20.02 -13.72 -15.24
CA PRO A 232 18.63 -13.36 -15.57
C PRO A 232 18.03 -14.22 -16.68
N GLU A 233 18.85 -14.60 -17.66
CA GLU A 233 18.44 -15.46 -18.78
C GLU A 233 18.13 -16.89 -18.31
N ARG A 234 19.01 -17.50 -17.50
CA ARG A 234 18.77 -18.83 -16.92
C ARG A 234 17.55 -18.83 -16.01
N ARG A 235 17.36 -17.77 -15.21
CA ARG A 235 16.15 -17.59 -14.39
C ARG A 235 14.87 -17.54 -15.22
N ARG A 236 14.86 -16.81 -16.35
CA ARG A 236 13.71 -16.78 -17.27
C ARG A 236 13.42 -18.15 -17.87
N ARG A 237 14.47 -18.86 -18.32
CA ARG A 237 14.34 -20.23 -18.87
C ARG A 237 13.79 -21.21 -17.84
N LEU A 238 14.27 -21.14 -16.59
CA LEU A 238 13.78 -21.96 -15.48
C LEU A 238 12.28 -21.71 -15.21
N VAL A 239 11.87 -20.44 -15.07
CA VAL A 239 10.47 -20.07 -14.85
C VAL A 239 9.59 -20.54 -16.00
N PHE A 240 10.05 -20.36 -17.25
CA PHE A 240 9.35 -20.83 -18.44
C PHE A 240 9.19 -22.35 -18.46
N ALA A 241 10.27 -23.11 -18.26
CA ALA A 241 10.26 -24.57 -18.30
C ALA A 241 9.37 -25.16 -17.19
N GLY A 242 9.52 -24.68 -15.95
CA GLY A 242 8.66 -25.09 -14.84
C GLY A 242 7.19 -24.78 -15.09
N ARG A 243 6.88 -23.65 -15.73
CA ARG A 243 5.50 -23.29 -16.06
C ARG A 243 4.93 -24.15 -17.19
N VAL A 244 5.71 -24.46 -18.23
CA VAL A 244 5.32 -25.41 -19.29
C VAL A 244 5.00 -26.77 -18.69
N ALA A 245 5.89 -27.30 -17.84
CA ALA A 245 5.71 -28.58 -17.18
C ALA A 245 4.43 -28.60 -16.31
N GLN A 246 4.20 -27.55 -15.50
CA GLN A 246 3.00 -27.44 -14.68
C GLN A 246 1.71 -27.42 -15.51
N LEU A 247 1.65 -26.62 -16.58
CA LEU A 247 0.47 -26.50 -17.44
C LEU A 247 0.21 -27.79 -18.23
N HIS A 248 1.27 -28.42 -18.75
CA HIS A 248 1.19 -29.71 -19.43
C HIS A 248 0.64 -30.79 -18.49
N ARG A 249 1.23 -30.95 -17.30
CA ARG A 249 0.76 -31.90 -16.29
C ARG A 249 -0.67 -31.64 -15.84
N ARG A 250 -1.08 -30.37 -15.75
CA ARG A 250 -2.48 -30.01 -15.43
C ARG A 250 -3.47 -30.57 -16.45
N LEU A 251 -3.14 -30.52 -17.74
CA LEU A 251 -3.97 -31.14 -18.79
C LEU A 251 -3.86 -32.67 -18.80
N VAL A 252 -2.67 -33.22 -18.53
CA VAL A 252 -2.45 -34.67 -18.52
C VAL A 252 -3.13 -35.35 -17.33
N TYR A 253 -3.12 -34.74 -16.14
CA TYR A 253 -3.66 -35.31 -14.90
C TYR A 253 -5.16 -35.04 -14.69
N ALA A 254 -5.76 -34.15 -15.49
CA ALA A 254 -7.17 -33.81 -15.35
C ALA A 254 -8.10 -34.98 -15.75
N PRO A 255 -9.29 -35.10 -15.16
CA PRO A 255 -10.34 -35.97 -15.71
C PRO A 255 -10.78 -35.48 -17.09
N LEU A 256 -11.16 -36.41 -17.99
CA LEU A 256 -11.41 -36.13 -19.41
C LEU A 256 -12.39 -34.96 -19.67
N PRO A 257 -13.55 -34.85 -18.97
CA PRO A 257 -14.51 -33.77 -19.22
C PRO A 257 -13.94 -32.38 -18.93
N VAL A 258 -12.93 -32.29 -18.06
CA VAL A 258 -12.38 -31.01 -17.58
C VAL A 258 -11.15 -30.61 -18.41
N VAL A 259 -10.66 -31.42 -19.35
CA VAL A 259 -9.49 -31.09 -20.18
C VAL A 259 -9.78 -29.89 -21.08
N VAL A 260 -10.94 -29.86 -21.73
CA VAL A 260 -11.34 -28.74 -22.61
C VAL A 260 -11.46 -27.45 -21.80
N LEU A 261 -12.08 -27.52 -20.61
CA LEU A 261 -12.16 -26.38 -19.69
C LEU A 261 -10.77 -25.89 -19.27
N HIS A 262 -9.86 -26.81 -18.95
CA HIS A 262 -8.48 -26.46 -18.61
C HIS A 262 -7.72 -25.82 -19.77
N TRP A 263 -7.92 -26.34 -20.98
CA TRP A 263 -7.28 -25.82 -22.19
C TRP A 263 -7.80 -24.41 -22.52
N LEU A 264 -9.12 -24.18 -22.47
CA LEU A 264 -9.73 -22.86 -22.62
C LEU A 264 -9.28 -21.88 -21.51
N SER A 265 -8.98 -22.39 -20.31
CA SER A 265 -8.53 -21.56 -19.19
C SER A 265 -7.08 -21.10 -19.28
N LEU A 266 -6.26 -21.59 -20.21
CA LEU A 266 -4.82 -21.27 -20.27
C LEU A 266 -4.56 -19.76 -20.42
N LEU A 267 -5.23 -19.10 -21.38
CA LEU A 267 -5.06 -17.66 -21.61
C LEU A 267 -5.72 -16.79 -20.53
N PRO A 268 -6.97 -17.04 -20.08
CA PRO A 268 -7.55 -16.32 -18.95
C PRO A 268 -6.71 -16.42 -17.66
N LEU A 269 -6.12 -17.58 -17.40
CA LEU A 269 -5.25 -17.76 -16.24
C LEU A 269 -3.89 -17.07 -16.40
N ALA A 270 -3.35 -16.99 -17.61
CA ALA A 270 -2.14 -16.20 -17.88
C ALA A 270 -2.39 -14.70 -17.64
N LEU A 271 -3.56 -14.19 -18.06
CA LEU A 271 -4.00 -12.83 -17.76
C LEU A 271 -4.16 -12.60 -16.26
N TRP A 272 -4.89 -13.47 -15.57
CA TRP A 272 -5.06 -13.39 -14.11
C TRP A 272 -3.71 -13.43 -13.38
N ARG A 273 -2.79 -14.31 -13.80
CA ARG A 273 -1.45 -14.39 -13.21
C ARG A 273 -0.58 -13.20 -13.55
N THR A 274 -0.78 -12.54 -14.69
CA THR A 274 -0.12 -11.27 -15.02
C THR A 274 -0.48 -10.21 -13.97
N VAL A 275 -1.76 -10.09 -13.61
CA VAL A 275 -2.20 -9.21 -12.52
C VAL A 275 -1.51 -9.58 -11.20
N LEU A 276 -1.51 -10.87 -10.84
CA LEU A 276 -0.85 -11.33 -9.61
C LEU A 276 0.67 -11.09 -9.62
N GLN A 277 1.35 -11.24 -10.77
CA GLN A 277 2.78 -11.01 -10.92
C GLN A 277 3.13 -9.53 -10.85
N LEU A 278 2.28 -8.64 -11.40
CA LEU A 278 2.41 -7.20 -11.24
C LEU A 278 2.25 -6.79 -9.78
N LEU A 279 1.23 -7.33 -9.10
CA LEU A 279 1.02 -7.15 -7.66
C LEU A 279 2.19 -7.70 -6.83
N ALA A 280 2.79 -8.80 -7.26
CA ALA A 280 3.99 -9.38 -6.66
C ALA A 280 5.31 -8.67 -7.05
N LYS A 281 5.25 -7.69 -7.97
CA LYS A 281 6.38 -6.97 -8.58
C LYS A 281 7.43 -7.90 -9.22
N GLU A 282 6.95 -8.92 -9.92
CA GLU A 282 7.76 -9.86 -10.70
C GLU A 282 7.48 -9.72 -12.22
N PRO A 283 7.71 -8.54 -12.83
CA PRO A 283 7.38 -8.34 -14.26
C PRO A 283 8.17 -9.28 -15.18
N GLY A 284 9.33 -9.75 -14.75
CA GLY A 284 10.14 -10.74 -15.49
C GLY A 284 9.49 -12.12 -15.63
N ALA A 285 8.43 -12.43 -14.87
CA ALA A 285 7.68 -13.69 -14.95
C ALA A 285 6.52 -13.65 -15.95
N ILE A 286 6.13 -12.46 -16.44
CA ILE A 286 4.98 -12.27 -17.33
C ILE A 286 5.23 -12.94 -18.69
N LEU A 287 6.35 -12.62 -19.35
CA LEU A 287 6.65 -13.21 -20.66
C LEU A 287 6.78 -14.75 -20.63
N PRO A 288 7.48 -15.36 -19.64
CA PRO A 288 7.45 -16.80 -19.44
C PRO A 288 6.06 -17.40 -19.26
N GLU A 289 5.15 -16.73 -18.55
CA GLU A 289 3.78 -17.20 -18.31
C GLU A 289 2.98 -17.32 -19.61
N TRP A 290 2.99 -16.26 -20.43
CA TRP A 290 2.32 -16.25 -21.72
C TRP A 290 2.96 -17.22 -22.72
N GLY A 291 4.29 -17.26 -22.76
CA GLY A 291 5.02 -18.22 -23.60
C GLY A 291 4.68 -19.67 -23.25
N ALA A 292 4.60 -20.01 -21.96
CA ALA A 292 4.26 -21.36 -21.52
C ALA A 292 2.81 -21.73 -21.88
N ALA A 293 1.86 -20.80 -21.70
CA ALA A 293 0.47 -20.99 -22.09
C ALA A 293 0.33 -21.25 -23.60
N ALA A 294 1.01 -20.45 -24.44
CA ALA A 294 1.00 -20.62 -25.89
C ALA A 294 1.59 -21.97 -26.32
N VAL A 295 2.75 -22.36 -25.76
CA VAL A 295 3.41 -23.64 -26.10
C VAL A 295 2.54 -24.84 -25.74
N VAL A 296 1.87 -24.83 -24.59
CA VAL A 296 0.99 -25.93 -24.19
C VAL A 296 -0.31 -25.94 -25.02
N ALA A 297 -0.87 -24.77 -25.35
CA ALA A 297 -2.10 -24.66 -26.14
C ALA A 297 -1.95 -25.30 -27.54
N VAL A 298 -0.79 -25.16 -28.18
CA VAL A 298 -0.52 -25.69 -29.54
C VAL A 298 -0.01 -27.14 -29.56
N ARG A 299 0.08 -27.83 -28.41
CA ARG A 299 0.58 -29.22 -28.31
C ARG A 299 -0.48 -30.25 -27.83
N PRO A 300 -1.71 -30.26 -28.36
CA PRO A 300 -2.77 -31.17 -27.89
C PRO A 300 -2.41 -32.65 -28.05
N PHE A 301 -1.69 -33.01 -29.11
CA PHE A 301 -1.25 -34.40 -29.34
C PHE A 301 -0.23 -34.89 -28.30
N ALA A 302 0.62 -34.00 -27.77
CA ALA A 302 1.55 -34.35 -26.70
C ALA A 302 0.78 -34.70 -25.41
N VAL A 303 -0.23 -33.88 -25.08
CA VAL A 303 -1.15 -34.14 -23.96
C VAL A 303 -1.90 -35.46 -24.16
N ALA A 304 -2.50 -35.69 -25.33
CA ALA A 304 -3.23 -36.92 -25.64
C ALA A 304 -2.34 -38.17 -25.53
N ARG A 305 -1.09 -38.09 -26.02
CA ARG A 305 -0.11 -39.17 -25.91
C ARG A 305 0.25 -39.47 -24.46
N ALA A 306 0.55 -38.45 -23.66
CA ALA A 306 0.88 -38.61 -22.24
C ALA A 306 -0.30 -39.19 -21.44
N ARG A 307 -1.52 -38.72 -21.71
CA ARG A 307 -2.76 -39.28 -21.12
C ARG A 307 -2.95 -40.75 -21.48
N ARG A 308 -2.75 -41.12 -22.74
CA ARG A 308 -2.85 -42.51 -23.20
C ARG A 308 -1.83 -43.40 -22.48
N ARG A 309 -0.59 -42.94 -22.32
CA ARG A 309 0.46 -43.67 -21.57
C ARG A 309 0.08 -43.92 -20.11
N ILE A 310 -0.53 -42.93 -19.44
CA ILE A 310 -1.04 -43.12 -18.08
C ILE A 310 -2.17 -44.13 -18.09
N ALA A 311 -3.15 -43.96 -18.98
CA ALA A 311 -4.33 -44.83 -19.03
C ALA A 311 -4.00 -46.30 -19.29
N THR A 312 -2.95 -46.60 -20.07
CA THR A 312 -2.58 -47.98 -20.40
C THR A 312 -1.94 -48.76 -19.25
N HIS A 313 -1.29 -48.08 -18.30
CA HIS A 313 -0.53 -48.71 -17.21
C HIS A 313 -1.00 -48.25 -15.83
N ARG A 314 -2.23 -47.73 -15.72
CA ARG A 314 -2.78 -47.26 -14.46
C ARG A 314 -3.45 -48.38 -13.70
N GLU A 315 -2.86 -48.73 -12.56
CA GLU A 315 -3.39 -49.69 -11.58
C GLU A 315 -3.94 -48.98 -10.33
N ALA A 316 -3.38 -47.82 -9.98
CA ALA A 316 -3.71 -47.05 -8.79
C ALA A 316 -4.64 -45.84 -9.08
N SER A 317 -5.32 -45.37 -8.03
CA SER A 317 -6.20 -44.20 -8.11
C SER A 317 -5.45 -42.90 -7.79
N TRP A 318 -5.91 -41.78 -8.35
CA TRP A 318 -5.40 -40.45 -8.00
C TRP A 318 -5.59 -40.11 -6.51
N GLY A 319 -6.55 -40.74 -5.84
CA GLY A 319 -6.78 -40.58 -4.40
C GLY A 319 -5.64 -41.16 -3.55
N GLN A 320 -5.00 -42.25 -4.00
CA GLN A 320 -3.86 -42.85 -3.31
C GLN A 320 -2.61 -41.95 -3.34
N LEU A 321 -2.51 -41.03 -4.30
CA LEU A 321 -1.42 -40.05 -4.38
C LEU A 321 -1.69 -38.80 -3.52
N ALA A 322 -2.91 -38.60 -3.02
CA ALA A 322 -3.27 -37.39 -2.27
C ALA A 322 -2.47 -37.19 -0.98
N PRO A 323 -2.16 -38.23 -0.17
CA PRO A 323 -1.33 -38.08 1.03
C PRO A 323 0.12 -37.68 0.74
N LEU A 324 0.63 -38.02 -0.44
CA LEU A 324 1.98 -37.68 -0.89
C LEU A 324 2.09 -36.26 -1.47
N ARG A 325 0.97 -35.54 -1.56
CA ARG A 325 0.96 -34.15 -2.00
C ARG A 325 1.36 -33.23 -0.88
N VAL A 326 2.01 -32.15 -1.25
CA VAL A 326 2.47 -31.14 -0.31
C VAL A 326 1.27 -30.34 0.21
N SER A 327 1.14 -30.30 1.55
CA SER A 327 0.13 -29.52 2.24
C SER A 327 0.41 -28.02 2.12
N TRP A 328 -0.63 -27.19 2.21
CA TRP A 328 -0.47 -25.74 2.22
C TRP A 328 0.34 -25.23 3.42
N ALA A 329 0.32 -25.96 4.54
CA ALA A 329 1.13 -25.64 5.71
C ALA A 329 2.63 -25.75 5.39
N LEU A 330 3.05 -26.86 4.77
CA LEU A 330 4.45 -27.06 4.37
C LEU A 330 4.90 -26.03 3.31
N VAL A 331 4.03 -25.66 2.36
CA VAL A 331 4.34 -24.58 1.40
C VAL A 331 4.54 -23.23 2.10
N ARG A 332 3.78 -22.95 3.16
CA ARG A 332 3.90 -21.70 3.91
C ARG A 332 5.17 -21.69 4.75
N GLU A 333 5.42 -22.76 5.49
CA GLU A 333 6.65 -22.99 6.27
C GLU A 333 7.89 -22.83 5.38
N ARG A 334 7.93 -23.52 4.23
CA ARG A 334 9.03 -23.37 3.26
C ARG A 334 9.19 -21.96 2.69
N ARG A 335 8.11 -21.21 2.51
CA ARG A 335 8.22 -19.80 2.08
C ARG A 335 8.75 -18.89 3.19
N GLU A 336 8.60 -19.31 4.43
CA GLU A 336 9.14 -18.64 5.61
C GLU A 336 10.61 -19.05 5.86
N ASP A 337 10.97 -20.31 5.54
CA ASP A 337 12.28 -20.93 5.76
C ASP A 337 13.20 -20.96 4.53
N GLU A 338 12.75 -20.47 3.37
CA GLU A 338 13.55 -20.40 2.14
C GLU A 338 14.91 -19.75 2.48
N PRO A 339 16.03 -20.49 2.36
CA PRO A 339 17.30 -20.10 2.94
C PRO A 339 17.74 -18.75 2.39
N ASP A 340 17.82 -17.80 3.30
CA ASP A 340 18.41 -16.51 3.08
C ASP A 340 19.91 -16.75 2.83
N ASP A 341 20.43 -16.34 1.67
CA ASP A 341 21.87 -16.13 1.41
C ASP A 341 22.52 -15.08 2.37
N SER A 342 21.85 -14.76 3.47
CA SER A 342 22.27 -13.81 4.48
C SER A 342 23.28 -14.48 5.42
N PRO A 343 24.44 -13.84 5.69
CA PRO A 343 25.43 -14.40 6.60
C PRO A 343 24.85 -14.67 8.00
N ALA A 344 25.34 -15.73 8.64
CA ALA A 344 25.00 -16.05 10.03
C ALA A 344 25.23 -14.81 10.92
N GLY A 345 24.19 -14.37 11.64
CA GLY A 345 24.21 -13.16 12.46
C GLY A 345 23.42 -11.95 11.92
N ALA A 346 22.73 -12.08 10.78
CA ALA A 346 21.86 -11.01 10.27
C ALA A 346 20.71 -10.66 11.25
N TYR A 347 20.52 -9.36 11.50
CA TYR A 347 19.48 -8.85 12.41
C TYR A 347 18.08 -9.33 12.01
N ARG A 348 17.40 -10.05 12.91
CA ARG A 348 16.01 -10.48 12.74
C ARG A 348 15.09 -9.56 13.52
N ARG A 349 14.26 -8.81 12.80
CA ARG A 349 13.28 -7.88 13.38
C ARG A 349 12.30 -8.63 14.30
N SER A 350 12.19 -8.17 15.54
CA SER A 350 11.24 -8.69 16.55
C SER A 350 9.79 -8.55 16.10
N GLU A 351 8.86 -9.32 16.68
CA GLU A 351 7.43 -9.11 16.41
C GLU A 351 6.91 -7.82 17.05
N LEU A 352 5.83 -7.24 16.48
CA LEU A 352 5.26 -6.00 17.00
C LEU A 352 4.48 -6.21 18.29
N ASN A 353 3.98 -7.43 18.54
CA ASN A 353 3.16 -7.77 19.69
C ASN A 353 1.99 -6.79 19.85
N PHE A 354 1.20 -6.54 18.79
CA PHE A 354 0.13 -5.53 18.83
C PHE A 354 -0.92 -5.82 19.92
N PHE A 355 -1.31 -7.08 20.09
CA PHE A 355 -2.25 -7.50 21.12
C PHE A 355 -1.56 -7.66 22.49
N SER A 356 -0.51 -8.48 22.56
CA SER A 356 0.21 -8.77 23.80
C SER A 356 0.97 -7.57 24.37
N GLY A 357 1.36 -6.61 23.54
CA GLY A 357 2.02 -5.37 23.92
C GLY A 357 1.06 -4.21 24.23
N GLY A 358 -0.25 -4.46 24.28
CA GLY A 358 -1.26 -3.48 24.72
C GLY A 358 -1.79 -2.51 23.66
N GLY A 359 -1.27 -2.54 22.43
CA GLY A 359 -1.68 -1.61 21.37
C GLY A 359 -3.15 -1.73 21.00
N ALA A 360 -3.67 -2.96 20.90
CA ALA A 360 -5.09 -3.20 20.65
C ALA A 360 -5.99 -2.64 21.77
N TRP A 361 -5.55 -2.78 23.02
CA TRP A 361 -6.29 -2.28 24.19
C TRP A 361 -6.26 -0.77 24.29
N LEU A 362 -5.17 -0.11 23.89
CA LEU A 362 -5.11 1.35 23.78
C LEU A 362 -6.14 1.86 22.75
N VAL A 363 -6.17 1.26 21.56
CA VAL A 363 -7.12 1.64 20.50
C VAL A 363 -8.56 1.42 20.97
N LEU A 364 -8.85 0.27 21.61
CA LEU A 364 -10.17 -0.01 22.17
C LEU A 364 -10.55 0.98 23.28
N GLY A 365 -9.62 1.29 24.19
CA GLY A 365 -9.85 2.26 25.26
C GLY A 365 -10.15 3.66 24.73
N MET A 366 -9.47 4.08 23.67
CA MET A 366 -9.71 5.36 23.01
C MET A 366 -11.03 5.38 22.22
N LEU A 367 -11.47 4.24 21.67
CA LEU A 367 -12.80 4.12 21.10
C LEU A 367 -13.89 4.29 22.17
N VAL A 368 -13.75 3.59 23.30
CA VAL A 368 -14.67 3.71 24.43
C VAL A 368 -14.71 5.15 24.94
N LEU A 369 -13.55 5.79 25.11
CA LEU A 369 -13.47 7.18 25.54
C LEU A 369 -14.15 8.13 24.53
N SER A 370 -13.97 7.92 23.22
CA SER A 370 -14.63 8.71 22.19
C SER A 370 -16.16 8.58 22.25
N VAL A 371 -16.68 7.35 22.43
CA VAL A 371 -18.12 7.09 22.57
C VAL A 371 -18.70 7.74 23.83
N ILE A 372 -17.96 7.71 24.95
CA ILE A 372 -18.38 8.35 26.21
C ILE A 372 -18.35 9.87 26.11
N ALA A 373 -17.33 10.44 25.46
CA ALA A 373 -17.19 11.89 25.31
C ALA A 373 -18.17 12.48 24.30
N PHE A 374 -18.50 11.73 23.25
CA PHE A 374 -19.33 12.20 22.13
C PHE A 374 -20.53 11.26 21.82
N PRO A 375 -21.37 10.89 22.80
CA PRO A 375 -22.48 9.94 22.60
C PRO A 375 -23.49 10.38 21.53
N ALA A 376 -23.75 11.69 21.40
CA ALA A 376 -24.69 12.24 20.42
C ALA A 376 -24.30 11.94 18.96
N LEU A 377 -23.00 11.77 18.66
CA LEU A 377 -22.53 11.42 17.33
C LEU A 377 -23.08 10.07 16.84
N LEU A 378 -23.42 9.16 17.76
CA LEU A 378 -24.00 7.85 17.41
C LEU A 378 -25.43 7.97 16.88
N ALA A 379 -26.11 9.08 17.15
CA ALA A 379 -27.49 9.33 16.72
C ALA A 379 -27.58 10.26 15.49
N TRP A 380 -26.53 11.03 15.19
CA TRP A 380 -26.59 12.05 14.14
C TRP A 380 -26.30 11.44 12.75
N PRO A 381 -27.14 11.70 11.73
CA PRO A 381 -26.89 11.24 10.37
C PRO A 381 -25.87 12.12 9.62
N VAL A 382 -25.73 13.38 10.04
CA VAL A 382 -24.86 14.38 9.40
C VAL A 382 -24.20 15.21 10.49
N LEU A 383 -22.91 15.48 10.31
CA LEU A 383 -22.13 16.37 11.15
C LEU A 383 -22.27 17.82 10.68
N GLY A 384 -22.45 18.75 11.62
CA GLY A 384 -22.43 20.18 11.36
C GLY A 384 -21.72 20.97 12.45
N GLY A 385 -21.58 22.27 12.22
CA GLY A 385 -20.90 23.20 13.13
C GLY A 385 -19.44 23.45 12.75
N GLY A 386 -18.92 24.62 13.16
CA GLY A 386 -17.58 25.06 12.79
C GLY A 386 -17.35 25.11 11.27
N ALA A 387 -16.31 24.42 10.81
CA ALA A 387 -15.95 24.30 9.39
C ALA A 387 -16.52 23.03 8.71
N LEU A 388 -17.54 22.39 9.31
CA LEU A 388 -18.21 21.22 8.74
C LEU A 388 -19.36 21.63 7.81
N ALA A 389 -19.50 20.90 6.71
CA ALA A 389 -20.62 20.98 5.78
C ALA A 389 -21.03 19.56 5.34
N PRO A 390 -22.29 19.36 4.89
CA PRO A 390 -22.71 18.09 4.33
C PRO A 390 -21.89 17.73 3.08
N MET A 391 -21.86 16.44 2.73
CA MET A 391 -21.27 15.94 1.48
C MET A 391 -22.35 15.81 0.39
N ARG A 392 -21.95 15.66 -0.88
CA ARG A 392 -22.88 15.35 -1.98
C ARG A 392 -23.65 14.05 -1.71
N ALA A 393 -24.84 13.94 -2.28
CA ALA A 393 -25.73 12.80 -2.08
C ALA A 393 -25.20 11.51 -2.74
N THR A 394 -24.46 11.63 -3.84
CA THR A 394 -23.96 10.47 -4.60
C THR A 394 -22.44 10.50 -4.76
N VAL A 395 -21.84 9.31 -4.89
CA VAL A 395 -20.39 9.17 -5.12
C VAL A 395 -19.93 9.82 -6.43
N ALA A 396 -20.76 9.74 -7.48
CA ALA A 396 -20.45 10.38 -8.76
C ALA A 396 -20.31 11.91 -8.62
N GLN A 397 -21.23 12.55 -7.88
CA GLN A 397 -21.16 13.98 -7.61
C GLN A 397 -19.92 14.36 -6.76
N LEU A 398 -19.50 13.52 -5.80
CA LEU A 398 -18.26 13.77 -5.04
C LEU A 398 -17.02 13.79 -5.94
N TRP A 399 -16.92 12.82 -6.85
CA TRP A 399 -15.79 12.76 -7.77
C TRP A 399 -15.87 13.84 -8.87
N ALA A 400 -17.07 14.34 -9.18
CA ALA A 400 -17.24 15.51 -10.03
C ALA A 400 -16.70 16.79 -9.37
N ASP A 401 -16.96 17.00 -8.08
CA ASP A 401 -16.40 18.13 -7.32
C ASP A 401 -14.86 18.09 -7.31
N ALA A 402 -14.26 16.89 -7.24
CA ALA A 402 -12.82 16.67 -7.26
C ALA A 402 -12.15 16.81 -8.64
N ALA A 403 -12.93 16.89 -9.73
CA ALA A 403 -12.41 17.04 -11.08
C ALA A 403 -12.20 18.52 -11.44
N TYR A 404 -11.27 18.82 -12.35
CA TYR A 404 -11.12 20.15 -12.94
C TYR A 404 -12.38 20.51 -13.75
N GLY A 405 -12.89 21.74 -13.64
CA GLY A 405 -14.02 22.21 -14.45
C GLY A 405 -14.91 23.23 -13.75
N VAL A 406 -16.20 23.22 -14.10
CA VAL A 406 -17.23 24.10 -13.53
C VAL A 406 -17.32 23.88 -12.02
N ARG A 407 -17.37 24.97 -11.24
CA ARG A 407 -17.47 24.93 -9.77
C ARG A 407 -18.92 25.08 -9.31
N ALA A 408 -19.22 24.56 -8.13
CA ALA A 408 -20.56 24.66 -7.53
C ALA A 408 -20.83 26.00 -6.85
N LEU A 409 -19.79 26.82 -6.65
CA LEU A 409 -19.86 28.15 -6.03
C LEU A 409 -19.40 29.20 -7.03
N GLY A 410 -20.08 30.35 -7.03
CA GLY A 410 -19.91 31.41 -8.03
C GLY A 410 -20.87 31.24 -9.21
N LEU A 411 -20.94 32.24 -10.08
CA LEU A 411 -21.86 32.25 -11.22
C LEU A 411 -21.38 31.26 -12.31
N ASP A 412 -20.35 31.65 -13.07
CA ASP A 412 -19.77 30.84 -14.14
C ASP A 412 -18.30 30.47 -13.86
N THR A 413 -17.98 30.23 -12.59
CA THR A 413 -16.62 29.89 -12.15
C THR A 413 -16.15 28.55 -12.71
N VAL A 414 -15.10 28.59 -13.53
CA VAL A 414 -14.42 27.40 -14.06
C VAL A 414 -12.97 27.40 -13.57
N GLY A 415 -12.51 26.27 -13.03
CA GLY A 415 -11.14 26.20 -12.55
C GLY A 415 -10.74 24.86 -11.95
N PRO A 416 -9.52 24.80 -11.39
CA PRO A 416 -9.03 23.62 -10.68
C PRO A 416 -9.85 23.34 -9.42
N ALA A 417 -10.07 22.06 -9.14
CA ALA A 417 -10.57 21.60 -7.85
C ALA A 417 -9.45 21.62 -6.81
N ASP A 418 -9.83 21.84 -5.55
CA ASP A 418 -8.91 21.63 -4.44
C ASP A 418 -8.63 20.12 -4.30
N PRO A 419 -7.35 19.68 -4.16
CA PRO A 419 -7.02 18.28 -3.91
C PRO A 419 -7.75 17.69 -2.69
N PHE A 420 -8.17 18.54 -1.74
CA PHE A 420 -9.01 18.15 -0.62
C PHE A 420 -10.36 17.55 -1.03
N ALA A 421 -10.97 18.02 -2.13
CA ALA A 421 -12.20 17.45 -2.65
C ALA A 421 -12.03 15.97 -3.02
N ALA A 422 -10.86 15.56 -3.51
CA ALA A 422 -10.54 14.15 -3.76
C ALA A 422 -10.42 13.33 -2.46
N VAL A 423 -9.90 13.94 -1.38
CA VAL A 423 -9.87 13.31 -0.03
C VAL A 423 -11.29 13.14 0.50
N VAL A 424 -12.13 14.16 0.38
CA VAL A 424 -13.56 14.12 0.74
C VAL A 424 -14.29 13.05 -0.07
N ALA A 425 -14.04 12.97 -1.38
CA ALA A 425 -14.63 11.95 -2.26
C ALA A 425 -14.20 10.53 -1.86
N ALA A 426 -12.92 10.33 -1.51
CA ALA A 426 -12.42 9.05 -1.03
C ALA A 426 -13.06 8.63 0.29
N VAL A 427 -13.23 9.55 1.25
CA VAL A 427 -13.92 9.29 2.53
C VAL A 427 -15.41 9.00 2.29
N GLY A 428 -16.11 9.84 1.53
CA GLY A 428 -17.53 9.65 1.21
C GLY A 428 -17.82 8.36 0.44
N SER A 429 -16.88 7.90 -0.38
CA SER A 429 -16.97 6.61 -1.10
C SER A 429 -17.02 5.39 -0.17
N LEU A 430 -16.63 5.52 1.11
CA LEU A 430 -16.75 4.45 2.12
C LEU A 430 -18.21 4.20 2.55
N SER A 431 -19.10 5.19 2.36
CA SER A 431 -20.53 5.10 2.64
C SER A 431 -21.34 5.55 1.42
N PRO A 432 -21.40 4.76 0.33
CA PRO A 432 -21.95 5.20 -0.95
C PRO A 432 -23.44 5.55 -0.90
N LEU A 433 -24.18 4.99 0.06
CA LEU A 433 -25.61 5.26 0.27
C LEU A 433 -25.86 6.53 1.08
N ALA A 434 -24.90 6.96 1.88
CA ALA A 434 -25.00 8.14 2.73
C ALA A 434 -23.59 8.73 2.96
N PRO A 435 -23.04 9.50 2.00
CA PRO A 435 -21.66 9.95 2.08
C PRO A 435 -21.35 10.77 3.34
N SER A 436 -22.28 11.63 3.78
CA SER A 436 -22.13 12.42 5.01
C SER A 436 -21.95 11.56 6.27
N LEU A 437 -22.52 10.34 6.31
CA LEU A 437 -22.37 9.41 7.42
C LEU A 437 -20.91 8.94 7.57
N ALA A 438 -20.14 8.87 6.47
CA ALA A 438 -18.72 8.51 6.54
C ALA A 438 -17.92 9.50 7.39
N LEU A 439 -18.29 10.78 7.39
CA LEU A 439 -17.66 11.81 8.22
C LEU A 439 -18.01 11.64 9.70
N VAL A 440 -19.28 11.30 10.01
CA VAL A 440 -19.73 10.98 11.38
C VAL A 440 -18.93 9.80 11.94
N VAL A 441 -18.83 8.73 11.15
CA VAL A 441 -18.06 7.53 11.52
C VAL A 441 -16.57 7.87 11.70
N LEU A 442 -16.01 8.71 10.82
CA LEU A 442 -14.64 9.18 10.95
C LEU A 442 -14.42 9.94 12.28
N TRP A 443 -15.36 10.78 12.71
CA TRP A 443 -15.27 11.50 13.98
C TRP A 443 -15.30 10.57 15.20
N VAL A 444 -16.19 9.58 15.21
CA VAL A 444 -16.24 8.55 16.26
C VAL A 444 -14.93 7.73 16.28
N LEU A 445 -14.35 7.48 15.10
CA LEU A 445 -13.08 6.77 14.97
C LEU A 445 -11.84 7.65 15.09
N ALA A 446 -11.97 8.97 15.22
CA ALA A 446 -10.82 9.87 15.15
C ALA A 446 -9.85 9.63 16.31
N LEU A 447 -10.34 9.53 17.54
CA LEU A 447 -9.51 9.26 18.72
C LEU A 447 -8.80 7.90 18.67
N PRO A 448 -9.47 6.76 18.37
CA PRO A 448 -8.78 5.48 18.23
C PRO A 448 -7.81 5.44 17.04
N LEU A 449 -8.12 6.11 15.92
CA LEU A 449 -7.20 6.21 14.78
C LEU A 449 -5.96 7.06 15.10
N ALA A 450 -6.12 8.15 15.85
CA ALA A 450 -4.99 8.93 16.35
C ALA A 450 -4.11 8.08 17.27
N ALA A 451 -4.70 7.36 18.23
CA ALA A 451 -3.96 6.48 19.13
C ALA A 451 -3.18 5.39 18.38
N LEU A 452 -3.80 4.79 17.35
CA LEU A 452 -3.14 3.83 16.47
C LEU A 452 -1.97 4.47 15.71
N GLY A 453 -2.17 5.65 15.13
CA GLY A 453 -1.11 6.40 14.43
C GLY A 453 0.07 6.72 15.35
N GLY A 454 -0.20 7.25 16.55
CA GLY A 454 0.79 7.53 17.58
C GLY A 454 1.54 6.28 18.05
N TRP A 455 0.83 5.16 18.22
CA TRP A 455 1.46 3.88 18.57
C TRP A 455 2.37 3.37 17.44
N VAL A 456 1.91 3.44 16.18
CA VAL A 456 2.67 3.01 15.01
C VAL A 456 3.93 3.85 14.81
N VAL A 457 3.84 5.18 14.93
CA VAL A 457 5.01 6.05 14.77
C VAL A 457 6.03 5.81 15.88
N SER A 458 5.57 5.53 17.10
CA SER A 458 6.43 5.17 18.23
C SER A 458 7.29 3.93 17.96
N THR A 459 6.86 3.02 17.09
CA THR A 459 7.67 1.85 16.68
C THR A 459 8.94 2.22 15.90
N ARG A 460 9.03 3.45 15.36
CA ARG A 460 10.25 3.99 14.75
C ARG A 460 11.22 4.59 15.76
N VAL A 461 10.73 4.87 16.95
CA VAL A 461 11.48 5.53 18.00
C VAL A 461 11.95 4.52 19.05
N THR A 462 11.10 3.61 19.52
CA THR A 462 11.41 2.68 20.62
C THR A 462 10.92 1.26 20.35
N ASP A 463 11.66 0.28 20.88
CA ASP A 463 11.26 -1.12 20.87
C ASP A 463 10.42 -1.56 22.09
N ARG A 464 10.31 -0.70 23.12
CA ARG A 464 9.58 -1.02 24.36
C ARG A 464 8.08 -0.83 24.17
N ALA A 465 7.30 -1.89 24.43
CA ALA A 465 5.84 -1.86 24.27
C ALA A 465 5.16 -0.75 25.09
N VAL A 466 5.55 -0.58 26.36
CA VAL A 466 4.98 0.44 27.27
C VAL A 466 5.20 1.85 26.74
N LEU A 467 6.39 2.16 26.21
CA LEU A 467 6.68 3.48 25.64
C LEU A 467 5.90 3.75 24.35
N ARG A 468 5.56 2.71 23.57
CA ARG A 468 4.66 2.85 22.42
C ARG A 468 3.23 3.18 22.86
N LEU A 469 2.78 2.67 24.01
CA LEU A 469 1.49 3.05 24.60
C LEU A 469 1.50 4.52 25.02
N VAL A 470 2.57 4.96 25.69
CA VAL A 470 2.78 6.37 26.07
C VAL A 470 2.72 7.26 24.82
N GLY A 471 3.46 6.92 23.76
CA GLY A 471 3.45 7.70 22.52
C GLY A 471 2.08 7.74 21.83
N GLY A 472 1.36 6.62 21.81
CA GLY A 472 -0.03 6.56 21.30
C GLY A 472 -1.00 7.43 22.10
N THR A 473 -0.93 7.38 23.43
CA THR A 473 -1.76 8.20 24.32
C THR A 473 -1.45 9.69 24.16
N LEU A 474 -0.17 10.09 24.18
CA LEU A 474 0.22 11.50 24.08
C LEU A 474 -0.15 12.09 22.71
N TRP A 475 -0.10 11.30 21.64
CA TRP A 475 -0.55 11.74 20.33
C TRP A 475 -2.08 11.93 20.28
N ALA A 476 -2.83 10.92 20.73
CA ALA A 476 -4.30 10.95 20.72
C ALA A 476 -4.89 12.06 21.59
N LEU A 477 -4.22 12.41 22.69
CA LEU A 477 -4.66 13.44 23.63
C LEU A 477 -4.01 14.81 23.35
N SER A 478 -3.48 15.03 22.14
CA SER A 478 -2.87 16.32 21.83
C SER A 478 -3.90 17.45 21.89
N PRO A 479 -3.57 18.60 22.52
CA PRO A 479 -4.51 19.71 22.67
C PRO A 479 -5.02 20.21 21.31
N THR A 480 -4.12 20.35 20.32
CA THR A 480 -4.49 20.80 18.98
C THR A 480 -5.48 19.89 18.26
N PHE A 481 -5.38 18.57 18.46
CA PHE A 481 -6.30 17.61 17.84
C PHE A 481 -7.67 17.64 18.50
N LEU A 482 -7.69 17.68 19.83
CA LEU A 482 -8.93 17.72 20.58
C LEU A 482 -9.70 19.02 20.32
N THR A 483 -9.02 20.17 20.23
CA THR A 483 -9.63 21.43 19.77
C THR A 483 -10.20 21.30 18.36
N ALA A 484 -9.44 20.74 17.41
CA ALA A 484 -9.94 20.54 16.05
C ALA A 484 -11.18 19.64 15.98
N LEU A 485 -11.28 18.63 16.86
CA LEU A 485 -12.45 17.77 16.97
C LEU A 485 -13.66 18.52 17.53
N THR A 486 -13.51 19.25 18.64
CA THR A 486 -14.61 19.96 19.30
C THR A 486 -15.10 21.17 18.52
N ASP A 487 -14.21 21.79 17.74
CA ASP A 487 -14.49 22.91 16.85
C ASP A 487 -15.09 22.48 15.51
N GLY A 488 -14.99 21.21 15.13
CA GLY A 488 -15.43 20.76 13.80
C GLY A 488 -14.53 21.25 12.66
N ARG A 489 -13.21 21.00 12.74
CA ARG A 489 -12.23 21.38 11.70
C ARG A 489 -11.73 20.16 10.91
N PRO A 490 -12.37 19.77 9.79
CA PRO A 490 -12.07 18.52 9.09
C PRO A 490 -10.66 18.41 8.53
N THR A 491 -10.14 19.49 7.94
CA THR A 491 -8.77 19.53 7.41
C THR A 491 -7.74 19.27 8.49
N ALA A 492 -7.87 19.93 9.64
CA ALA A 492 -7.01 19.76 10.81
C ALA A 492 -7.07 18.33 11.39
N VAL A 493 -8.28 17.78 11.57
CA VAL A 493 -8.48 16.41 12.06
C VAL A 493 -7.80 15.41 11.13
N LEU A 494 -8.06 15.47 9.83
CA LEU A 494 -7.47 14.58 8.84
C LEU A 494 -5.94 14.69 8.80
N THR A 495 -5.39 15.90 8.82
CA THR A 495 -3.94 16.13 8.86
C THR A 495 -3.32 15.49 10.11
N HIS A 496 -3.94 15.66 11.29
CA HIS A 496 -3.48 15.03 12.52
C HIS A 496 -3.53 13.50 12.45
N LEU A 497 -4.56 12.92 11.82
CA LEU A 497 -4.64 11.47 11.64
C LEU A 497 -3.58 10.92 10.68
N LEU A 498 -3.20 11.69 9.65
CA LEU A 498 -2.29 11.26 8.58
C LEU A 498 -0.80 11.44 8.93
N LEU A 499 -0.44 12.47 9.71
CA LEU A 499 0.94 12.82 10.03
C LEU A 499 1.80 11.68 10.62
N PRO A 500 1.32 10.86 11.57
CA PRO A 500 2.09 9.75 12.12
C PRO A 500 2.44 8.69 11.07
N TRP A 501 1.51 8.43 10.15
CA TRP A 501 1.71 7.48 9.05
C TRP A 501 2.70 8.03 8.03
N LEU A 502 2.59 9.32 7.70
CA LEU A 502 3.53 10.00 6.82
C LEU A 502 4.95 9.91 7.38
N PHE A 503 5.13 10.19 8.67
CA PHE A 503 6.43 10.04 9.33
C PHE A 503 6.91 8.58 9.31
N TYR A 504 6.03 7.63 9.68
CA TYR A 504 6.35 6.21 9.71
C TYR A 504 6.88 5.67 8.38
N ALA A 505 6.28 6.11 7.27
CA ALA A 505 6.67 5.71 5.92
C ALA A 505 7.86 6.55 5.40
N GLY A 506 7.82 7.87 5.62
CA GLY A 506 8.77 8.85 5.09
C GLY A 506 10.19 8.65 5.60
N VAL A 507 10.37 8.41 6.91
CA VAL A 507 11.72 8.24 7.51
C VAL A 507 12.46 7.04 6.92
N VAL A 508 11.75 6.05 6.35
CA VAL A 508 12.35 4.88 5.70
C VAL A 508 12.12 4.82 4.19
N ALA A 509 11.64 5.90 3.56
CA ALA A 509 11.38 5.96 2.11
C ALA A 509 12.61 5.62 1.27
N HIS A 510 13.79 6.06 1.72
CA HIS A 510 15.08 5.74 1.07
C HIS A 510 15.36 4.22 1.00
N ARG A 511 14.82 3.42 1.94
CA ARG A 511 15.09 1.97 2.04
C ARG A 511 14.32 1.16 1.01
N SER A 512 13.11 1.57 0.63
CA SER A 512 12.24 0.77 -0.24
C SER A 512 11.22 1.59 -1.02
N TRP A 513 10.89 1.11 -2.22
CA TRP A 513 9.81 1.67 -3.04
C TRP A 513 8.43 1.57 -2.39
N VAL A 514 8.22 0.57 -1.52
CA VAL A 514 6.98 0.43 -0.73
C VAL A 514 6.81 1.61 0.21
N ALA A 515 7.84 1.89 1.02
CA ALA A 515 7.83 3.03 1.93
C ALA A 515 7.70 4.36 1.18
N ALA A 516 8.43 4.53 0.07
CA ALA A 516 8.35 5.73 -0.75
C ALA A 516 6.97 5.95 -1.38
N GLY A 517 6.35 4.89 -1.95
CA GLY A 517 5.00 4.96 -2.52
C GLY A 517 3.93 5.24 -1.47
N SER A 518 4.02 4.63 -0.28
CA SER A 518 3.13 4.95 0.84
C SER A 518 3.32 6.39 1.31
N ALA A 519 4.58 6.82 1.50
CA ALA A 519 4.89 8.18 1.95
C ALA A 519 4.47 9.23 0.92
N SER A 520 4.55 8.95 -0.38
CA SER A 520 4.14 9.88 -1.44
C SER A 520 2.62 10.12 -1.44
N LEU A 521 1.82 9.08 -1.22
CA LEU A 521 0.35 9.19 -1.12
C LEU A 521 -0.06 9.91 0.16
N LEU A 522 0.58 9.58 1.29
CA LEU A 522 0.33 10.23 2.57
C LEU A 522 0.73 11.71 2.54
N LEU A 523 1.85 12.04 1.90
CA LEU A 523 2.29 13.42 1.72
C LEU A 523 1.27 14.20 0.88
N ALA A 524 0.82 13.62 -0.23
CA ALA A 524 -0.19 14.21 -1.08
C ALA A 524 -1.52 14.46 -0.32
N ALA A 525 -1.96 13.50 0.50
CA ALA A 525 -3.15 13.66 1.32
C ALA A 525 -3.00 14.73 2.41
N VAL A 526 -1.84 14.80 3.09
CA VAL A 526 -1.57 15.86 4.09
C VAL A 526 -1.54 17.24 3.44
N VAL A 527 -0.84 17.40 2.32
CA VAL A 527 -0.80 18.68 1.58
C VAL A 527 -2.17 19.04 1.01
N ALA A 528 -2.96 18.05 0.59
CA ALA A 528 -4.34 18.27 0.15
C ALA A 528 -5.23 18.79 1.29
N CYS A 529 -5.12 18.24 2.49
CA CYS A 529 -5.90 18.70 3.65
C CYS A 529 -5.41 20.03 4.21
N THR A 530 -4.10 20.28 4.22
CA THR A 530 -3.51 21.46 4.83
C THR A 530 -2.32 21.96 4.00
N PRO A 531 -2.56 22.71 2.91
CA PRO A 531 -1.53 23.36 2.12
C PRO A 531 -0.64 24.31 2.94
N SER A 532 -1.15 24.90 4.03
CA SER A 532 -0.34 25.74 4.93
C SER A 532 0.86 25.00 5.55
N LEU A 533 0.82 23.66 5.62
CA LEU A 533 1.92 22.82 6.10
C LEU A 533 2.95 22.47 5.01
N ALA A 534 2.63 22.72 3.73
CA ALA A 534 3.48 22.34 2.60
C ALA A 534 4.92 22.90 2.67
N PRO A 535 5.16 24.18 3.04
CA PRO A 535 6.52 24.71 3.16
C PRO A 535 7.39 23.92 4.15
N ALA A 536 6.83 23.56 5.31
CA ALA A 536 7.53 22.75 6.30
C ALA A 536 7.83 21.33 5.77
N LEU A 537 6.87 20.72 5.09
CA LEU A 537 7.06 19.38 4.51
C LEU A 537 8.13 19.38 3.40
N VAL A 538 8.18 20.44 2.57
CA VAL A 538 9.24 20.61 1.56
C VAL A 538 10.62 20.72 2.23
N VAL A 539 10.74 21.47 3.32
CA VAL A 539 11.99 21.55 4.10
C VAL A 539 12.39 20.17 4.64
N LEU A 540 11.46 19.37 5.15
CA LEU A 540 11.73 18.01 5.62
C LEU A 540 12.19 17.07 4.49
N VAL A 541 11.52 17.11 3.33
CA VAL A 541 11.94 16.29 2.18
C VAL A 541 13.28 16.76 1.63
N ALA A 542 13.53 18.07 1.53
CA ALA A 542 14.82 18.62 1.13
C ALA A 542 15.94 18.17 2.08
N THR A 543 15.68 18.20 3.39
CA THR A 543 16.61 17.68 4.40
C THR A 543 16.87 16.19 4.20
N ALA A 544 15.83 15.38 3.95
CA ALA A 544 15.98 13.96 3.65
C ALA A 544 16.77 13.68 2.36
N ILE A 545 16.62 14.53 1.32
CA ILE A 545 17.40 14.48 0.09
C ILE A 545 18.88 14.75 0.40
N VAL A 546 19.18 15.83 1.11
CA VAL A 546 20.55 16.19 1.52
C VAL A 546 21.18 15.08 2.34
N LEU A 547 20.48 14.55 3.35
CA LEU A 547 20.99 13.44 4.16
C LEU A 547 21.23 12.17 3.33
N THR A 548 20.39 11.89 2.33
CA THR A 548 20.57 10.74 1.43
C THR A 548 21.77 10.93 0.49
N LEU A 549 22.01 12.15 0.02
CA LEU A 549 23.18 12.49 -0.78
C LEU A 549 24.46 12.34 0.06
N SER A 550 24.50 12.99 1.23
CA SER A 550 25.70 13.07 2.07
C SER A 550 26.05 11.75 2.77
N LEU A 551 25.05 11.05 3.34
CA LEU A 551 25.31 9.85 4.16
C LEU A 551 25.21 8.54 3.38
N ARG A 552 24.58 8.54 2.20
CA ARG A 552 24.32 7.31 1.41
C ARG A 552 24.85 7.35 -0.02
N ALA A 553 25.66 8.35 -0.37
CA ALA A 553 26.20 8.55 -1.71
C ALA A 553 25.11 8.49 -2.80
N GLY A 554 23.92 9.04 -2.51
CA GLY A 554 22.77 9.07 -3.43
C GLY A 554 22.00 7.75 -3.56
N ARG A 555 22.39 6.66 -2.87
CA ARG A 555 21.64 5.40 -2.90
C ARG A 555 20.25 5.56 -2.28
N GLY A 556 19.22 5.51 -3.13
CA GLY A 556 17.82 5.69 -2.73
C GLY A 556 17.26 7.09 -2.98
N LEU A 557 18.03 8.01 -3.58
CA LEU A 557 17.60 9.37 -3.88
C LEU A 557 16.29 9.41 -4.70
N ALA A 558 16.20 8.62 -5.77
CA ALA A 558 14.99 8.56 -6.60
C ALA A 558 13.73 8.20 -5.80
N ARG A 559 13.85 7.41 -4.73
CA ARG A 559 12.73 7.02 -3.87
C ARG A 559 12.29 8.17 -2.97
N VAL A 560 13.23 8.98 -2.48
CA VAL A 560 12.92 10.16 -1.65
C VAL A 560 12.30 11.25 -2.53
N VAL A 561 12.86 11.51 -3.72
CA VAL A 561 12.31 12.49 -4.67
C VAL A 561 10.89 12.09 -5.11
N TRP A 562 10.63 10.80 -5.31
CA TRP A 562 9.29 10.30 -5.65
C TRP A 562 8.22 10.68 -4.62
N MET A 563 8.58 10.97 -3.36
CA MET A 563 7.62 11.41 -2.35
C MET A 563 6.85 12.67 -2.76
N LEU A 564 7.50 13.59 -3.49
CA LEU A 564 6.90 14.86 -3.91
C LEU A 564 5.98 14.71 -5.13
N VAL A 565 6.16 13.66 -5.94
CA VAL A 565 5.55 13.57 -7.28
C VAL A 565 4.02 13.57 -7.22
N PRO A 566 3.33 12.73 -6.43
CA PRO A 566 1.86 12.76 -6.39
C PRO A 566 1.30 14.08 -5.85
N ALA A 567 1.91 14.66 -4.82
CA ALA A 567 1.48 15.94 -4.26
C ALA A 567 1.62 17.08 -5.30
N ALA A 568 2.77 17.13 -5.99
CA ALA A 568 3.02 18.10 -7.05
C ALA A 568 2.05 17.96 -8.22
N VAL A 569 1.74 16.73 -8.66
CA VAL A 569 0.82 16.48 -9.79
C VAL A 569 -0.63 16.81 -9.43
N LEU A 570 -1.07 16.50 -8.20
CA LEU A 570 -2.42 16.87 -7.74
C LEU A 570 -2.55 18.39 -7.57
N GLY A 571 -1.52 19.06 -7.04
CA GLY A 571 -1.51 20.51 -6.85
C GLY A 571 -1.17 21.32 -8.11
N ALA A 572 -0.64 20.72 -9.17
CA ALA A 572 -0.18 21.44 -10.36
C ALA A 572 -1.23 22.36 -10.99
N PRO A 573 -2.51 21.96 -11.15
CA PRO A 573 -3.54 22.85 -11.69
C PRO A 573 -3.77 24.10 -10.82
N LEU A 574 -3.78 23.95 -9.50
CA LEU A 574 -3.90 25.08 -8.56
C LEU A 574 -2.67 25.98 -8.61
N VAL A 575 -1.47 25.40 -8.60
CA VAL A 575 -0.20 26.14 -8.70
C VAL A 575 -0.16 26.96 -9.99
N TRP A 576 -0.55 26.36 -11.11
CA TRP A 576 -0.64 27.06 -12.38
C TRP A 576 -1.64 28.22 -12.32
N HIS A 577 -2.84 28.00 -11.77
CA HIS A 577 -3.86 29.03 -11.64
C HIS A 577 -3.41 30.20 -10.74
N ALA A 578 -2.84 29.91 -9.57
CA ALA A 578 -2.33 30.90 -8.63
C ALA A 578 -1.20 31.76 -9.22
N LEU A 579 -0.26 31.12 -9.93
CA LEU A 579 0.85 31.83 -10.59
C LEU A 579 0.35 32.68 -11.76
N ALA A 580 -0.60 32.17 -12.56
CA ALA A 580 -1.21 32.92 -13.65
C ALA A 580 -2.03 34.12 -13.14
N GLY A 581 -2.69 33.99 -11.99
CA GLY A 581 -3.45 35.04 -11.32
C GLY A 581 -2.60 36.00 -10.46
N ALA A 582 -1.28 35.82 -10.41
CA ALA A 582 -0.36 36.58 -9.55
C ALA A 582 -0.74 36.58 -8.05
N ASP A 583 -1.40 35.53 -7.57
CA ASP A 583 -1.78 35.33 -6.16
C ASP A 583 -1.16 34.04 -5.59
N PRO A 584 0.16 34.01 -5.35
CA PRO A 584 0.84 32.83 -4.81
C PRO A 584 0.44 32.52 -3.36
N TRP A 585 -0.16 33.48 -2.63
CA TRP A 585 -0.57 33.29 -1.24
C TRP A 585 -1.82 32.40 -1.12
N SER A 586 -2.64 32.34 -2.17
CA SER A 586 -3.74 31.36 -2.25
C SER A 586 -3.29 29.90 -2.09
N LEU A 587 -2.03 29.57 -2.42
CA LEU A 587 -1.51 28.21 -2.35
C LEU A 587 -1.28 27.70 -0.93
N VAL A 588 -1.22 28.59 0.06
CA VAL A 588 -1.11 28.20 1.48
C VAL A 588 -2.47 28.24 2.19
N ALA A 589 -3.55 28.59 1.50
CA ALA A 589 -4.89 28.58 2.07
C ALA A 589 -5.38 27.15 2.32
N ASP A 590 -5.88 26.91 3.53
CA ASP A 590 -6.44 25.62 3.88
C ASP A 590 -7.84 25.47 3.25
N PRO A 591 -8.10 24.38 2.51
CA PRO A 591 -9.34 24.20 1.74
C PRO A 591 -10.53 23.83 2.63
N GLY A 592 -11.73 23.87 2.05
CA GLY A 592 -12.98 23.59 2.75
C GLY A 592 -13.72 24.86 3.16
N VAL A 593 -14.67 24.73 4.10
CA VAL A 593 -15.51 25.85 4.53
C VAL A 593 -14.65 26.83 5.33
N VAL A 594 -14.61 28.08 4.89
CA VAL A 594 -13.90 29.13 5.62
C VAL A 594 -14.72 29.52 6.84
N TRP A 595 -14.14 29.40 8.03
CA TRP A 595 -14.81 29.67 9.30
C TRP A 595 -13.91 30.48 10.23
N ALA A 596 -14.40 31.65 10.64
CA ALA A 596 -13.74 32.57 11.58
C ALA A 596 -13.93 32.13 13.05
N GLY A 597 -13.54 30.89 13.35
CA GLY A 597 -13.65 30.31 14.69
C GLY A 597 -12.56 30.79 15.67
N PRO A 598 -12.66 30.42 16.96
CA PRO A 598 -11.67 30.76 17.96
C PRO A 598 -10.26 30.28 17.56
N GLN A 599 -9.29 31.18 17.68
CA GLN A 599 -7.87 30.90 17.52
C GLN A 599 -7.04 32.01 18.17
N VAL A 600 -5.80 31.70 18.53
CA VAL A 600 -4.89 32.69 19.10
C VAL A 600 -4.52 33.80 18.10
N ALA A 601 -4.28 35.00 18.62
CA ALA A 601 -3.75 36.10 17.83
C ALA A 601 -2.23 35.96 17.58
N ALA A 602 -1.71 36.72 16.62
CA ALA A 602 -0.28 36.77 16.30
C ALA A 602 0.57 37.56 17.32
N ASP A 603 0.01 37.91 18.47
CA ASP A 603 0.63 38.70 19.53
C ASP A 603 1.50 37.84 20.48
N ALA A 604 2.14 38.48 21.46
CA ALA A 604 3.05 37.78 22.37
C ALA A 604 2.33 36.71 23.23
N ALA A 605 1.10 37.00 23.68
CA ALA A 605 0.29 36.09 24.45
C ALA A 605 -0.10 34.87 23.61
N GLY A 606 -0.65 35.08 22.40
CA GLY A 606 -1.00 33.99 21.48
C GLY A 606 0.20 33.11 21.10
N ARG A 607 1.35 33.71 20.77
CA ARG A 607 2.58 32.95 20.47
C ARG A 607 3.09 32.14 21.66
N SER A 608 2.92 32.62 22.88
CA SER A 608 3.27 31.85 24.09
C SER A 608 2.40 30.61 24.27
N LEU A 609 1.11 30.70 23.96
CA LEU A 609 0.19 29.57 23.97
C LEU A 609 0.53 28.55 22.86
N LEU A 610 0.87 29.04 21.66
CA LEU A 610 1.34 28.18 20.57
C LEU A 610 2.61 27.43 20.96
N ALA A 611 3.57 28.07 21.64
CA ALA A 611 4.77 27.41 22.15
C ALA A 611 4.45 26.32 23.18
N ALA A 612 3.38 26.48 23.96
CA ALA A 612 2.86 25.45 24.85
C ALA A 612 2.00 24.37 24.15
N GLY A 613 1.77 24.50 22.84
CA GLY A 613 0.97 23.56 22.05
C GLY A 613 -0.54 23.83 22.05
N ILE A 614 -0.99 24.99 22.54
CA ILE A 614 -2.41 25.35 22.65
C ILE A 614 -2.79 26.32 21.52
N PRO A 615 -3.74 25.95 20.62
CA PRO A 615 -4.10 26.77 19.46
C PRO A 615 -5.15 27.87 19.73
N THR A 616 -5.77 27.90 20.91
CA THR A 616 -6.90 28.77 21.25
C THR A 616 -6.63 29.62 22.49
N PRO A 617 -7.24 30.83 22.59
CA PRO A 617 -6.99 31.76 23.69
C PRO A 617 -7.63 31.33 25.02
N ASP A 618 -8.57 30.38 24.98
CA ASP A 618 -9.32 29.83 26.13
C ASP A 618 -8.53 28.76 26.92
N PHE A 619 -7.22 28.64 26.68
CA PHE A 619 -6.34 27.66 27.31
C PHE A 619 -6.84 26.21 27.09
N ALA A 620 -7.24 25.85 25.87
CA ALA A 620 -7.80 24.53 25.52
C ALA A 620 -9.09 24.19 26.30
N GLY A 621 -10.02 25.15 26.39
CA GLY A 621 -11.32 25.01 27.07
C GLY A 621 -11.28 25.19 28.59
N TRP A 622 -10.12 25.40 29.19
CA TRP A 622 -10.01 25.58 30.64
C TRP A 622 -10.59 26.90 31.15
N ALA A 623 -10.53 27.96 30.35
CA ALA A 623 -11.17 29.23 30.69
C ALA A 623 -12.71 29.10 30.78
N GLU A 624 -13.32 28.26 29.95
CA GLU A 624 -14.76 27.97 30.03
C GLU A 624 -15.10 27.08 31.23
N LEU A 625 -14.22 26.12 31.55
CA LEU A 625 -14.42 25.19 32.67
C LEU A 625 -14.24 25.88 34.03
N LEU A 626 -13.37 26.89 34.12
CA LEU A 626 -13.08 27.66 35.33
C LEU A 626 -13.21 29.17 35.04
N PRO A 627 -14.42 29.72 34.83
CA PRO A 627 -14.61 31.11 34.43
C PRO A 627 -14.02 32.13 35.42
N GLU A 628 -14.09 31.83 36.71
CA GLU A 628 -13.57 32.68 37.80
C GLU A 628 -12.24 32.15 38.37
N GLY A 629 -11.71 31.04 37.82
CA GLY A 629 -10.52 30.38 38.33
C GLY A 629 -9.23 30.82 37.64
N PRO A 630 -8.07 30.68 38.29
CA PRO A 630 -6.78 30.95 37.64
C PRO A 630 -6.50 29.90 36.55
N THR A 631 -6.09 30.33 35.35
CA THR A 631 -5.72 29.46 34.21
C THR A 631 -4.24 29.53 33.82
N TRP A 632 -3.42 30.32 34.52
CA TRP A 632 -1.99 30.50 34.24
C TRP A 632 -1.17 29.21 34.32
N TRP A 633 -1.64 28.20 35.06
CA TRP A 633 -0.98 26.92 35.22
C TRP A 633 -1.25 25.95 34.06
N VAL A 634 -2.25 26.20 33.21
CA VAL A 634 -2.65 25.28 32.14
C VAL A 634 -1.51 25.05 31.13
N PRO A 635 -0.78 26.08 30.64
CA PRO A 635 0.39 25.86 29.78
C PRO A 635 1.51 25.08 30.47
N LEU A 636 1.61 25.10 31.81
CA LEU A 636 2.63 24.35 32.55
C LEU A 636 2.40 22.83 32.49
N LEU A 637 1.19 22.37 32.15
CA LEU A 637 0.91 20.94 31.98
C LEU A 637 1.71 20.30 30.83
N THR A 638 2.12 21.08 29.82
CA THR A 638 2.95 20.58 28.72
C THR A 638 4.45 20.67 29.00
N ALA A 639 4.85 21.37 30.08
CA ALA A 639 6.25 21.57 30.44
C ALA A 639 7.03 20.25 30.70
N PRO A 640 6.50 19.24 31.42
CA PRO A 640 7.21 17.96 31.60
C PRO A 640 7.52 17.25 30.27
N LEU A 641 6.59 17.31 29.32
CA LEU A 641 6.79 16.74 27.99
C LEU A 641 7.88 17.49 27.22
N PHE A 642 7.88 18.82 27.31
CA PHE A 642 8.90 19.68 26.70
C PHE A 642 10.29 19.45 27.28
N LEU A 643 10.41 19.36 28.61
CA LEU A 643 11.68 19.06 29.28
C LEU A 643 12.25 17.71 28.85
N LEU A 644 11.40 16.69 28.72
CA LEU A 644 11.83 15.39 28.19
C LEU A 644 12.29 15.49 26.74
N ALA A 645 11.58 16.22 25.88
CA ALA A 645 11.99 16.39 24.49
C ALA A 645 13.31 17.16 24.36
N LEU A 646 13.54 18.19 25.17
CA LEU A 646 14.80 18.94 25.24
C LEU A 646 15.98 18.09 25.73
N ALA A 647 15.72 17.06 26.55
CA ALA A 647 16.77 16.13 26.98
C ALA A 647 17.20 15.15 25.86
N ALA A 648 16.44 15.03 24.75
CA ALA A 648 16.67 14.02 23.72
C ALA A 648 18.05 14.14 23.04
N PRO A 649 18.54 15.35 22.68
CA PRO A 649 19.89 15.54 22.13
C PRO A 649 21.02 15.16 23.08
N ILE A 650 20.77 15.11 24.40
CA ILE A 650 21.80 14.80 25.42
C ILE A 650 21.92 13.28 25.62
N THR A 651 21.03 12.49 25.02
CA THR A 651 21.06 11.02 25.12
C THR A 651 22.11 10.40 24.19
N GLN A 652 22.32 9.09 24.35
CA GLN A 652 23.12 8.27 23.44
C GLN A 652 22.60 8.23 22.00
N ARG A 653 21.41 8.80 21.72
CA ARG A 653 20.81 8.91 20.38
C ARG A 653 20.66 10.39 19.99
N TRP A 654 21.72 11.16 20.21
CA TRP A 654 21.72 12.61 20.06
C TRP A 654 21.25 13.06 18.67
N ALA A 655 21.63 12.35 17.60
CA ALA A 655 21.23 12.67 16.24
C ALA A 655 19.70 12.53 16.03
N ALA A 656 19.11 11.46 16.58
CA ALA A 656 17.66 11.29 16.59
C ALA A 656 16.99 12.39 17.42
N GLY A 657 17.56 12.72 18.59
CA GLY A 657 17.09 13.81 19.44
C GLY A 657 17.08 15.17 18.75
N ILE A 658 18.17 15.55 18.10
CA ILE A 658 18.28 16.81 17.33
C ILE A 658 17.25 16.83 16.19
N THR A 659 17.09 15.71 15.48
CA THR A 659 16.11 15.62 14.38
C THR A 659 14.69 15.84 14.90
N MET A 660 14.34 15.25 16.04
CA MET A 660 13.01 15.43 16.64
C MET A 660 12.80 16.86 17.15
N LEU A 661 13.84 17.49 17.73
CA LEU A 661 13.77 18.89 18.15
C LEU A 661 13.63 19.84 16.95
N GLY A 662 14.36 19.59 15.86
CA GLY A 662 14.22 20.34 14.62
C GLY A 662 12.81 20.23 14.02
N LEU A 663 12.20 19.04 14.10
CA LEU A 663 10.80 18.83 13.71
C LEU A 663 9.84 19.64 14.59
N THR A 664 10.07 19.67 15.91
CA THR A 664 9.29 20.49 16.86
C THR A 664 9.37 21.98 16.51
N VAL A 665 10.59 22.50 16.34
CA VAL A 665 10.84 23.91 16.01
C VAL A 665 10.19 24.28 14.68
N LEU A 666 10.30 23.43 13.66
CA LEU A 666 9.68 23.68 12.36
C LEU A 666 8.15 23.73 12.45
N GLY A 667 7.54 22.85 13.25
CA GLY A 667 6.09 22.88 13.50
C GLY A 667 5.64 24.15 14.23
N VAL A 668 6.35 24.57 15.28
CA VAL A 668 6.05 25.81 16.01
C VAL A 668 6.22 27.03 15.11
N ALA A 669 7.28 27.08 14.30
CA ALA A 669 7.50 28.15 13.33
C ALA A 669 6.36 28.23 12.30
N THR A 670 5.87 27.07 11.85
CA THR A 670 4.71 26.99 10.94
C THR A 670 3.44 27.51 11.62
N ALA A 671 3.21 27.16 12.89
CA ALA A 671 2.07 27.65 13.66
C ALA A 671 2.13 29.19 13.87
N PHE A 672 3.32 29.73 14.16
CA PHE A 672 3.52 31.17 14.32
C PHE A 672 3.27 31.92 13.01
N PHE A 673 3.71 31.36 11.89
CA PHE A 673 3.43 31.89 10.57
C PHE A 673 1.92 31.87 10.28
N ALA A 674 1.25 30.75 10.48
CA ALA A 674 -0.19 30.60 10.24
C ALA A 674 -1.03 31.63 11.03
N ALA A 675 -0.75 31.80 12.33
CA ALA A 675 -1.47 32.77 13.17
C ALA A 675 -1.35 34.23 12.68
N GLY A 676 -0.30 34.57 11.93
CA GLY A 676 -0.05 35.92 11.40
C GLY A 676 -0.50 36.14 9.95
N VAL A 677 -0.99 35.11 9.26
CA VAL A 677 -1.26 35.17 7.82
C VAL A 677 -2.74 34.94 7.55
N SER A 678 -3.39 35.92 6.92
CA SER A 678 -4.78 35.84 6.47
C SER A 678 -4.83 35.81 4.95
N VAL A 679 -5.39 34.74 4.40
CA VAL A 679 -5.42 34.48 2.95
C VAL A 679 -6.83 34.17 2.43
N SER A 680 -7.80 33.96 3.33
CA SER A 680 -9.17 33.62 2.96
C SER A 680 -10.14 34.64 3.54
N PHE A 681 -11.29 34.79 2.88
CA PHE A 681 -12.32 35.74 3.26
C PHE A 681 -13.64 35.03 3.50
N VAL A 682 -14.32 35.45 4.56
CA VAL A 682 -15.75 35.16 4.78
C VAL A 682 -16.46 36.49 4.68
N GLU A 683 -17.24 36.67 3.62
CA GLU A 683 -17.92 37.93 3.32
C GLU A 683 -16.90 39.08 3.26
N SER A 684 -17.00 40.09 4.14
CA SER A 684 -16.04 41.20 4.21
C SER A 684 -14.94 41.02 5.27
N THR A 685 -14.86 39.85 5.92
CA THR A 685 -13.91 39.58 7.01
C THR A 685 -12.75 38.71 6.53
N SER A 686 -11.53 39.14 6.80
CA SER A 686 -10.34 38.32 6.56
C SER A 686 -10.16 37.28 7.67
N VAL A 687 -9.92 36.02 7.28
CA VAL A 687 -9.72 34.91 8.21
C VAL A 687 -8.27 34.44 8.15
N ALA A 688 -7.62 34.39 9.31
CA ALA A 688 -6.25 33.88 9.45
C ALA A 688 -6.20 32.35 9.36
N LEU A 689 -5.07 31.82 8.86
CA LEU A 689 -4.80 30.39 8.83
C LEU A 689 -4.81 29.80 10.23
N TRP A 690 -5.38 28.61 10.37
CA TRP A 690 -5.48 27.98 11.68
C TRP A 690 -4.13 27.36 12.09
N PRO A 691 -3.54 27.74 13.24
CA PRO A 691 -2.17 27.39 13.58
C PRO A 691 -1.97 25.93 14.00
N GLY A 692 -3.04 25.21 14.32
CA GLY A 692 -2.94 23.89 14.93
C GLY A 692 -2.43 22.77 14.00
N ALA A 693 -2.45 22.97 12.68
CA ALA A 693 -1.80 22.02 11.77
C ALA A 693 -0.26 22.05 11.94
N GLY A 694 0.32 23.24 12.11
CA GLY A 694 1.73 23.42 12.49
C GLY A 694 2.01 22.84 13.88
N LEU A 695 1.10 23.03 14.85
CA LEU A 695 1.23 22.43 16.18
C LEU A 695 1.16 20.90 16.16
N SER A 696 0.39 20.30 15.26
CA SER A 696 0.35 18.84 15.10
C SER A 696 1.73 18.30 14.67
N LEU A 697 2.41 19.00 13.74
CA LEU A 697 3.78 18.69 13.37
C LEU A 697 4.74 18.90 14.54
N ALA A 698 4.56 19.97 15.31
CA ALA A 698 5.38 20.26 16.48
C ALA A 698 5.25 19.15 17.55
N TRP A 699 4.02 18.75 17.82
CA TRP A 699 3.68 17.71 18.78
C TRP A 699 4.27 16.34 18.39
N LEU A 700 4.38 16.07 17.09
CA LEU A 700 4.98 14.84 16.59
C LEU A 700 6.48 14.75 16.94
N GLY A 701 7.20 15.86 16.73
CA GLY A 701 8.59 16.00 17.16
C GLY A 701 8.73 15.94 18.68
N LEU A 702 7.83 16.61 19.40
CA LEU A 702 7.83 16.68 20.87
C LEU A 702 7.65 15.30 21.52
N VAL A 703 6.60 14.57 21.13
CA VAL A 703 6.31 13.22 21.62
C VAL A 703 7.44 12.27 21.25
N SER A 704 7.90 12.30 20.00
CA SER A 704 8.99 11.42 19.55
C SER A 704 10.31 11.72 20.27
N GLY A 705 10.64 13.00 20.51
CA GLY A 705 11.80 13.40 21.29
C GLY A 705 11.72 12.94 22.74
N ALA A 706 10.56 13.12 23.39
CA ALA A 706 10.34 12.62 24.75
C ALA A 706 10.50 11.09 24.83
N LEU A 707 10.02 10.34 23.83
CA LEU A 707 10.23 8.90 23.75
C LEU A 707 11.71 8.53 23.58
N VAL A 708 12.50 9.27 22.79
CA VAL A 708 13.96 9.08 22.71
C VAL A 708 14.59 9.22 24.08
N SER A 709 14.22 10.26 24.84
CA SER A 709 14.72 10.49 26.20
C SER A 709 14.36 9.38 27.19
N LEU A 710 13.11 8.90 27.14
CA LEU A 710 12.65 7.81 28.01
C LEU A 710 13.29 6.47 27.66
N ASP A 711 13.53 6.21 26.37
CA ASP A 711 14.11 4.96 25.87
C ASP A 711 15.62 4.90 26.09
N ALA A 712 16.36 5.92 25.64
CA ALA A 712 17.82 5.96 25.60
C ALA A 712 18.50 6.63 26.82
N GLY A 713 17.70 7.14 27.78
CA GLY A 713 18.10 8.17 28.74
C GLY A 713 19.36 7.97 29.61
N LEU A 714 19.68 9.02 30.37
CA LEU A 714 20.81 9.21 31.29
C LEU A 714 20.84 8.17 32.42
N ALA A 715 21.98 7.49 32.60
CA ALA A 715 22.39 6.51 33.64
C ALA A 715 21.36 5.43 34.10
N PRO A 716 21.76 4.14 34.21
CA PRO A 716 20.88 3.04 34.66
C PRO A 716 20.23 3.23 36.03
N ARG A 717 20.86 4.00 36.93
CA ARG A 717 20.40 4.25 38.32
C ARG A 717 19.10 5.06 38.42
N VAL A 718 18.61 5.61 37.30
CA VAL A 718 17.45 6.55 37.24
C VAL A 718 16.21 5.87 36.63
N GLY A 719 16.20 4.55 36.45
CA GLY A 719 15.14 3.81 35.75
C GLY A 719 13.72 4.01 36.32
N ALA A 720 13.56 4.02 37.64
CA ALA A 720 12.28 4.26 38.30
C ALA A 720 11.73 5.68 38.05
N LEU A 721 12.63 6.68 38.02
CA LEU A 721 12.29 8.08 37.74
C LEU A 721 11.80 8.27 36.29
N ARG A 722 12.26 7.44 35.33
CA ARG A 722 11.74 7.48 33.94
C ARG A 722 10.30 6.99 33.85
N GLY A 723 9.96 5.93 34.58
CA GLY A 723 8.58 5.43 34.66
C GLY A 723 7.66 6.48 35.28
N LEU A 724 8.08 7.10 36.38
CA LEU A 724 7.33 8.17 37.03
C LEU A 724 7.17 9.40 36.11
N ALA A 725 8.21 9.80 35.39
CA ALA A 725 8.14 10.90 34.43
C ALA A 725 7.14 10.60 33.30
N ALA A 726 7.14 9.38 32.75
CA ALA A 726 6.17 8.98 31.73
C ALA A 726 4.72 9.02 32.25
N VAL A 727 4.48 8.54 33.46
CA VAL A 727 3.16 8.60 34.12
C VAL A 727 2.74 10.05 34.36
N LEU A 728 3.64 10.89 34.88
CA LEU A 728 3.39 12.31 35.12
C LEU A 728 3.00 13.04 33.84
N VAL A 729 3.71 12.79 32.74
CA VAL A 729 3.44 13.40 31.44
C VAL A 729 2.09 12.95 30.88
N CYS A 730 1.80 11.65 30.93
CA CYS A 730 0.48 11.13 30.54
C CYS A 730 -0.64 11.73 31.39
N ALA A 731 -0.45 11.84 32.71
CA ALA A 731 -1.43 12.45 33.61
C ALA A 731 -1.63 13.94 33.30
N ALA A 732 -0.56 14.70 33.08
CA ALA A 732 -0.66 16.12 32.76
C ALA A 732 -1.37 16.38 31.42
N VAL A 733 -1.07 15.60 30.37
CA VAL A 733 -1.78 15.69 29.08
C VAL A 733 -3.22 15.19 29.18
N ALA A 734 -3.49 14.15 29.96
CA ALA A 734 -4.86 13.70 30.22
C ALA A 734 -5.68 14.75 30.96
N THR A 735 -5.09 15.46 31.94
CA THR A 735 -5.72 16.62 32.58
C THR A 735 -5.99 17.71 31.55
N LEU A 736 -5.02 18.06 30.71
CA LEU A 736 -5.21 19.06 29.65
C LEU A 736 -6.38 18.73 28.71
N ALA A 737 -6.64 17.44 28.45
CA ALA A 737 -7.71 16.95 27.60
C ALA A 737 -9.13 16.99 28.23
N VAL A 738 -9.24 17.20 29.54
CA VAL A 738 -10.53 17.14 30.27
C VAL A 738 -11.60 18.07 29.68
N PRO A 739 -11.34 19.37 29.41
CA PRO A 739 -12.36 20.27 28.89
C PRO A 739 -12.91 19.82 27.54
N ALA A 740 -12.08 19.27 26.66
CA ALA A 740 -12.51 18.80 25.35
C ALA A 740 -13.48 17.62 25.45
N PHE A 741 -13.18 16.60 26.28
CA PHE A 741 -14.05 15.43 26.45
C PHE A 741 -15.36 15.72 27.16
N THR A 742 -15.44 16.84 27.87
CA THR A 742 -16.64 17.26 28.59
C THR A 742 -17.38 18.40 27.89
N SER A 743 -16.85 18.95 26.78
CA SER A 743 -17.40 20.07 26.03
C SER A 743 -18.84 19.83 25.56
N MET A 744 -19.13 18.64 25.01
CA MET A 744 -20.47 18.32 24.51
C MET A 744 -21.49 18.17 25.65
N ALA A 745 -21.10 17.59 26.78
CA ALA A 745 -21.95 17.50 27.97
C ALA A 745 -22.22 18.88 28.61
N ARG A 746 -21.27 19.81 28.49
CA ARG A 746 -21.43 21.21 28.93
C ARG A 746 -22.16 22.09 27.92
N GLY A 747 -22.41 21.62 26.70
CA GLY A 747 -22.98 22.44 25.63
C GLY A 747 -22.04 23.51 25.07
N THR A 748 -20.71 23.37 25.25
CA THR A 748 -19.71 24.30 24.71
C THR A 748 -19.01 23.80 23.44
N SER A 749 -19.33 22.58 22.99
CA SER A 749 -18.85 22.09 21.70
C SER A 749 -19.55 22.81 20.54
N PHE A 750 -18.79 23.15 19.50
CA PHE A 750 -19.35 23.67 18.25
C PHE A 750 -19.99 22.59 17.38
N LEU A 751 -19.82 21.30 17.71
CA LEU A 751 -20.42 20.19 16.98
C LEU A 751 -21.94 20.18 17.18
N THR A 752 -22.66 20.05 16.07
CA THR A 752 -24.13 19.99 16.06
C THR A 752 -24.63 18.86 15.17
N ASN A 753 -25.89 18.46 15.36
CA ASN A 753 -26.60 17.64 14.39
C ASN A 753 -26.81 18.46 13.12
N GLY A 754 -25.92 18.23 12.14
CA GLY A 754 -25.82 19.06 10.95
C GLY A 754 -27.04 18.92 10.05
N PRO A 755 -27.38 19.95 9.26
CA PRO A 755 -28.47 19.85 8.31
C PRO A 755 -28.07 18.96 7.14
N ALA A 756 -29.03 18.20 6.59
CA ALA A 756 -28.81 17.38 5.38
C ALA A 756 -28.49 18.23 4.13
N SER A 757 -28.86 19.51 4.14
CA SER A 757 -28.51 20.51 3.12
C SER A 757 -28.34 21.89 3.77
N THR A 758 -27.46 22.71 3.23
CA THR A 758 -27.31 24.13 3.61
C THR A 758 -28.41 25.01 3.02
N LEU A 759 -29.12 24.53 1.98
CA LEU A 759 -30.24 25.21 1.34
C LEU A 759 -31.59 24.66 1.86
N PRO A 760 -32.70 25.41 1.69
CA PRO A 760 -34.04 24.92 1.98
C PRO A 760 -34.35 23.56 1.37
N ALA A 761 -35.14 22.74 2.07
CA ALA A 761 -35.44 21.35 1.69
C ALA A 761 -36.04 21.20 0.28
N TYR A 762 -36.83 22.19 -0.16
CA TYR A 762 -37.39 22.23 -1.51
C TYR A 762 -36.29 22.30 -2.58
N ILE A 763 -35.34 23.24 -2.43
CA ILE A 763 -34.19 23.37 -3.32
C ILE A 763 -33.27 22.14 -3.23
N ALA A 764 -33.08 21.61 -2.01
CA ALA A 764 -32.25 20.43 -1.81
C ALA A 764 -32.79 19.17 -2.50
N ALA A 765 -34.12 19.05 -2.64
CA ALA A 765 -34.76 17.99 -3.38
C ALA A 765 -34.59 18.18 -4.89
N GLU A 766 -34.89 19.38 -5.40
CA GLU A 766 -34.75 19.70 -6.82
C GLU A 766 -33.29 19.55 -7.30
N GLY A 767 -32.37 20.16 -6.55
CA GLY A 767 -30.95 20.16 -6.84
C GLY A 767 -30.23 18.83 -6.59
N ARG A 768 -30.93 17.80 -6.09
CA ARG A 768 -30.43 16.42 -6.04
C ARG A 768 -30.50 15.78 -7.41
N ASP A 769 -31.59 16.04 -8.13
CA ASP A 769 -31.87 15.47 -9.45
C ASP A 769 -31.24 16.34 -10.55
N ASP A 770 -31.21 17.67 -10.36
CA ASP A 770 -30.57 18.62 -11.27
C ASP A 770 -29.43 19.41 -10.58
N PRO A 771 -28.14 19.04 -10.76
CA PRO A 771 -27.02 19.75 -10.15
C PRO A 771 -26.77 21.15 -10.75
N ASP A 772 -27.40 21.46 -11.88
CA ASP A 772 -27.20 22.70 -12.64
C ASP A 772 -28.28 23.75 -12.34
N ILE A 773 -29.12 23.54 -11.33
CA ILE A 773 -30.04 24.58 -10.85
C ILE A 773 -29.36 25.57 -9.90
N GLY A 774 -29.42 26.86 -10.24
CA GLY A 774 -28.79 27.92 -9.46
C GLY A 774 -29.71 28.50 -8.38
N THR A 775 -29.15 28.79 -7.21
CA THR A 775 -29.81 29.53 -6.12
C THR A 775 -28.95 30.72 -5.72
N ILE A 776 -29.51 31.93 -5.71
CA ILE A 776 -28.85 33.10 -5.11
C ILE A 776 -29.27 33.23 -3.64
N VAL A 777 -28.27 33.26 -2.76
CA VAL A 777 -28.45 33.44 -1.32
C VAL A 777 -28.03 34.87 -0.96
N LEU A 778 -28.97 35.62 -0.39
CA LEU A 778 -28.80 36.98 0.09
C LEU A 778 -28.74 36.96 1.61
N THR A 779 -27.65 37.43 2.19
CA THR A 779 -27.43 37.48 3.63
C THR A 779 -27.26 38.93 4.08
N PRO A 780 -28.20 39.49 4.87
CA PRO A 780 -28.08 40.83 5.44
C PRO A 780 -26.86 40.95 6.36
N GLN A 781 -26.09 42.02 6.20
CA GLN A 781 -24.87 42.28 6.96
C GLN A 781 -25.13 43.24 8.14
N PRO A 782 -24.37 43.15 9.24
CA PRO A 782 -24.54 44.03 10.41
C PRO A 782 -24.46 45.53 10.11
N THR A 783 -23.73 45.92 9.07
CA THR A 783 -23.52 47.30 8.61
C THR A 783 -24.63 47.83 7.68
N GLY A 784 -25.65 47.02 7.39
CA GLY A 784 -26.75 47.37 6.47
C GLY A 784 -26.47 47.06 4.98
N GLY A 785 -25.36 46.38 4.66
CA GLY A 785 -25.12 45.82 3.33
C GLY A 785 -25.72 44.42 3.14
N VAL A 786 -25.67 43.86 1.93
CA VAL A 786 -26.07 42.48 1.63
C VAL A 786 -24.87 41.71 1.08
N ALA A 787 -24.58 40.55 1.64
CA ALA A 787 -23.70 39.57 1.01
C ALA A 787 -24.53 38.69 0.06
N ALA A 788 -24.06 38.51 -1.16
CA ALA A 788 -24.75 37.72 -2.18
C ALA A 788 -23.83 36.60 -2.68
N ARG A 789 -24.40 35.40 -2.83
CA ARG A 789 -23.67 34.24 -3.33
C ARG A 789 -24.56 33.34 -4.15
N VAL A 790 -24.02 32.79 -5.24
CA VAL A 790 -24.67 31.77 -6.06
C VAL A 790 -24.17 30.39 -5.66
N VAL A 791 -25.11 29.48 -5.43
CA VAL A 791 -24.88 28.07 -5.10
C VAL A 791 -25.60 27.20 -6.13
N TRP A 792 -24.89 26.22 -6.69
CA TRP A 792 -25.43 25.30 -7.70
C TRP A 792 -25.76 23.92 -7.12
N GLY A 793 -26.91 23.40 -7.49
CA GLY A 793 -27.45 22.13 -7.02
C GLY A 793 -28.07 22.22 -5.62
N GLY A 794 -28.24 21.07 -4.97
CA GLY A 794 -29.07 20.97 -3.76
C GLY A 794 -28.46 21.44 -2.44
N SER A 795 -27.16 21.76 -2.38
CA SER A 795 -26.48 22.22 -1.17
C SER A 795 -25.09 22.75 -1.49
N GLU A 796 -24.61 23.69 -0.69
CA GLU A 796 -23.17 23.88 -0.49
C GLU A 796 -22.63 22.69 0.31
N THR A 797 -21.54 22.09 -0.17
CA THR A 797 -20.97 20.89 0.45
C THR A 797 -19.50 21.09 0.78
N LEU A 798 -18.95 20.18 1.60
CA LEU A 798 -17.54 20.22 1.98
C LEU A 798 -16.59 20.06 0.77
N GLY A 799 -16.96 19.21 -0.19
CA GLY A 799 -16.17 18.95 -1.39
C GLY A 799 -16.32 20.00 -2.49
N SER A 800 -17.41 20.78 -2.44
CA SER A 800 -17.72 21.79 -3.46
C SER A 800 -17.14 23.18 -3.17
N GLN A 801 -16.40 23.31 -2.05
CA GLN A 801 -15.63 24.50 -1.72
C GLN A 801 -14.50 24.68 -2.74
N ALA A 802 -14.11 25.93 -2.96
CA ALA A 802 -13.06 26.26 -3.92
C ALA A 802 -12.18 27.39 -3.37
N THR A 803 -10.93 27.06 -3.06
CA THR A 803 -9.94 28.03 -2.58
C THR A 803 -9.75 29.17 -3.57
N ILE A 804 -9.82 28.88 -4.88
CA ILE A 804 -9.75 29.90 -5.95
C ILE A 804 -10.86 30.96 -5.87
N VAL A 805 -11.95 30.70 -5.15
CA VAL A 805 -13.03 31.65 -4.91
C VAL A 805 -12.82 32.39 -3.59
N SER A 806 -12.48 31.64 -2.52
CA SER A 806 -12.42 32.17 -1.16
C SER A 806 -11.16 32.99 -0.84
N THR A 807 -10.11 32.92 -1.67
CA THR A 807 -8.87 33.70 -1.48
C THR A 807 -8.78 34.93 -2.37
N ARG A 808 -9.78 35.18 -3.25
CA ARG A 808 -9.73 36.33 -4.16
C ARG A 808 -9.76 37.64 -3.37
N THR A 809 -8.80 38.51 -3.66
CA THR A 809 -8.64 39.83 -3.05
C THR A 809 -9.33 40.95 -3.85
N SER A 810 -9.82 40.64 -5.05
CA SER A 810 -10.54 41.58 -5.91
C SER A 810 -11.72 40.90 -6.60
N ALA A 811 -12.79 41.67 -6.81
CA ALA A 811 -13.99 41.20 -7.48
C ALA A 811 -13.78 41.09 -8.99
N ASP A 812 -14.14 39.95 -9.57
CA ASP A 812 -14.13 39.75 -11.01
C ASP A 812 -15.42 40.26 -11.70
N ALA A 813 -15.59 39.95 -12.98
CA ALA A 813 -16.78 40.35 -13.72
C ALA A 813 -18.06 39.67 -13.22
N ASP A 814 -17.96 38.42 -12.78
CA ASP A 814 -19.10 37.64 -12.32
C ASP A 814 -19.52 38.06 -10.91
N ASP A 815 -18.57 38.36 -10.03
CA ASP A 815 -18.84 38.95 -8.71
C ASP A 815 -19.57 40.29 -8.85
N ARG A 816 -19.13 41.13 -9.80
CA ARG A 816 -19.80 42.40 -10.10
C ARG A 816 -21.23 42.18 -10.62
N ARG A 817 -21.45 41.18 -11.48
CA ARG A 817 -22.81 40.83 -11.96
C ARG A 817 -23.69 40.34 -10.82
N VAL A 818 -23.18 39.46 -9.95
CA VAL A 818 -23.93 38.98 -8.77
C VAL A 818 -24.25 40.13 -7.82
N ALA A 819 -23.33 41.08 -7.63
CA ALA A 819 -23.57 42.27 -6.82
C ALA A 819 -24.67 43.17 -7.42
N VAL A 820 -24.67 43.38 -8.74
CA VAL A 820 -25.73 44.11 -9.45
C VAL A 820 -27.07 43.40 -9.31
N LEU A 821 -27.11 42.09 -9.60
CA LEU A 821 -28.32 41.26 -9.42
C LEU A 821 -28.86 41.34 -8.00
N ALA A 822 -28.00 41.28 -6.99
CA ALA A 822 -28.39 41.37 -5.59
C ALA A 822 -28.97 42.76 -5.24
N ALA A 823 -28.33 43.83 -5.72
CA ALA A 823 -28.81 45.19 -5.53
C ALA A 823 -30.15 45.44 -6.23
N ASP A 824 -30.30 44.93 -7.45
CA ASP A 824 -31.54 45.02 -8.21
C ASP A 824 -32.63 44.22 -7.50
N LEU A 825 -32.37 42.97 -7.06
CA LEU A 825 -33.35 42.15 -6.35
C LEU A 825 -33.95 42.82 -5.10
N ILE A 826 -33.13 43.51 -4.31
CA ILE A 826 -33.55 44.13 -3.05
C ILE A 826 -34.07 45.57 -3.20
N THR A 827 -34.05 46.14 -4.41
CA THR A 827 -34.61 47.46 -4.72
C THR A 827 -35.84 47.34 -5.62
N LEU A 828 -36.80 48.25 -5.49
CA LEU A 828 -38.04 48.21 -6.30
C LEU A 828 -37.90 48.84 -7.69
N ALA A 829 -36.80 49.56 -7.94
CA ALA A 829 -36.65 50.40 -9.14
C ALA A 829 -36.07 49.67 -10.36
N ALA A 830 -35.55 48.45 -10.19
CA ALA A 830 -34.93 47.70 -11.27
C ALA A 830 -35.96 46.82 -12.00
N ASP A 831 -36.19 47.14 -13.26
CA ASP A 831 -36.98 46.34 -14.20
C ASP A 831 -36.17 45.11 -14.68
N ASP A 832 -36.85 44.04 -15.11
CA ASP A 832 -36.27 42.84 -15.76
C ASP A 832 -35.28 41.95 -14.99
N VAL A 833 -34.97 42.20 -13.71
CA VAL A 833 -34.02 41.36 -12.92
C VAL A 833 -34.37 39.85 -12.91
N VAL A 834 -35.65 39.49 -12.97
CA VAL A 834 -36.10 38.08 -13.00
C VAL A 834 -35.79 37.43 -14.35
N ALA A 835 -35.80 38.20 -15.44
CA ALA A 835 -35.36 37.73 -16.75
C ALA A 835 -33.84 37.46 -16.73
N ASP A 836 -33.06 38.31 -16.07
CA ASP A 836 -31.62 38.10 -15.89
C ASP A 836 -31.32 36.86 -15.05
N LEU A 837 -32.01 36.66 -13.92
CA LEU A 837 -31.89 35.43 -13.12
C LEU A 837 -32.10 34.18 -13.98
N ARG A 838 -33.13 34.19 -14.83
CA ARG A 838 -33.42 33.08 -15.76
C ARG A 838 -32.29 32.90 -16.77
N ALA A 839 -31.78 33.98 -17.34
CA ALA A 839 -30.70 33.93 -18.33
C ALA A 839 -29.42 33.32 -17.75
N TYR A 840 -29.16 33.56 -16.46
CA TYR A 840 -28.04 32.99 -15.72
C TYR A 840 -28.32 31.62 -15.09
N GLY A 841 -29.47 30.99 -15.35
CA GLY A 841 -29.77 29.65 -14.81
C GLY A 841 -30.18 29.62 -13.33
N ILE A 842 -30.50 30.77 -12.74
CA ILE A 842 -30.90 30.89 -11.33
C ILE A 842 -32.42 30.70 -11.23
N GLY A 843 -32.83 29.62 -10.55
CA GLY A 843 -34.24 29.28 -10.33
C GLY A 843 -34.80 29.74 -8.99
N PHE A 844 -33.94 30.09 -8.03
CA PHE A 844 -34.34 30.38 -6.65
C PHE A 844 -33.59 31.56 -6.04
N VAL A 845 -34.29 32.29 -5.17
CA VAL A 845 -33.75 33.36 -4.33
C VAL A 845 -34.03 33.01 -2.87
N VAL A 846 -32.99 33.01 -2.05
CA VAL A 846 -33.10 32.78 -0.60
C VAL A 846 -32.62 34.01 0.14
N LEU A 847 -33.47 34.60 0.98
CA LEU A 847 -33.09 35.63 1.94
C LEU A 847 -32.77 34.97 3.27
N ALA A 848 -31.48 34.74 3.53
CA ALA A 848 -30.99 34.12 4.74
C ALA A 848 -31.13 35.07 5.95
N PRO A 849 -31.25 34.54 7.17
CA PRO A 849 -31.13 35.36 8.38
C PRO A 849 -29.72 35.95 8.48
N ALA A 850 -29.61 37.10 9.15
CA ALA A 850 -28.31 37.71 9.45
C ALA A 850 -27.46 36.76 10.32
N PRO A 851 -26.12 36.70 10.11
CA PRO A 851 -25.24 35.88 10.92
C PRO A 851 -25.14 36.45 12.35
N GLY A 852 -25.41 35.63 13.36
CA GLY A 852 -25.32 36.02 14.77
C GLY A 852 -26.51 36.85 15.27
N GLU A 853 -26.25 37.78 16.20
CA GLU A 853 -27.29 38.70 16.70
C GLU A 853 -27.66 39.72 15.62
N GLU A 854 -28.94 39.73 15.23
CA GLU A 854 -29.45 40.60 14.17
C GLU A 854 -29.47 42.07 14.63
N THR A 855 -28.60 42.89 14.03
CA THR A 855 -28.58 44.34 14.26
C THR A 855 -29.82 45.01 13.68
N SER A 856 -30.18 46.18 14.19
CA SER A 856 -31.30 46.97 13.67
C SER A 856 -31.15 47.29 12.17
N ALA A 857 -29.92 47.54 11.71
CA ALA A 857 -29.61 47.79 10.30
C ALA A 857 -29.83 46.54 9.44
N ALA A 858 -29.32 45.38 9.88
CA ALA A 858 -29.53 44.11 9.19
C ALA A 858 -31.02 43.73 9.13
N ARG A 859 -31.76 43.95 10.23
CA ARG A 859 -33.21 43.72 10.30
C ARG A 859 -33.98 44.64 9.34
N ALA A 860 -33.68 45.93 9.33
CA ALA A 860 -34.32 46.89 8.43
C ALA A 860 -34.10 46.51 6.96
N LEU A 861 -32.86 46.15 6.61
CA LEU A 861 -32.51 45.69 5.28
C LEU A 861 -33.24 44.40 4.91
N ARG A 862 -33.31 43.41 5.81
CA ARG A 862 -34.02 42.16 5.58
C ARG A 862 -35.51 42.38 5.32
N LEU A 863 -36.17 43.22 6.12
CA LEU A 863 -37.60 43.54 5.93
C LEU A 863 -37.84 44.29 4.62
N SER A 864 -36.98 45.25 4.29
CA SER A 864 -37.02 45.98 3.02
C SER A 864 -36.81 45.05 1.82
N ALA A 865 -35.81 44.18 1.88
CA ALA A 865 -35.51 43.20 0.85
C ALA A 865 -36.65 42.19 0.66
N SER A 866 -37.24 41.68 1.76
CA SER A 866 -38.41 40.80 1.70
C SER A 866 -39.58 41.48 0.98
N THR A 867 -39.86 42.75 1.33
CA THR A 867 -40.94 43.51 0.70
C THR A 867 -40.68 43.73 -0.79
N ALA A 868 -39.43 44.02 -1.17
CA ALA A 868 -39.04 44.17 -2.57
C ALA A 868 -39.23 42.86 -3.35
N LEU A 869 -38.80 41.74 -2.78
CA LEU A 869 -38.94 40.41 -3.41
C LEU A 869 -40.41 39.99 -3.56
N ASP A 870 -41.26 40.27 -2.57
CA ASP A 870 -42.70 39.95 -2.62
C ASP A 870 -43.47 40.74 -3.68
N GLN A 871 -43.01 41.95 -4.02
CA GLN A 871 -43.66 42.82 -5.01
C GLN A 871 -43.17 42.59 -6.44
N ARG A 872 -42.16 41.73 -6.65
CA ARG A 872 -41.56 41.51 -7.97
C ARG A 872 -42.36 40.53 -8.82
N GLU A 873 -42.78 41.01 -9.99
CA GLU A 873 -43.45 40.15 -10.98
C GLU A 873 -42.50 39.03 -11.47
N GLY A 874 -42.98 37.79 -11.46
CA GLY A 874 -42.21 36.62 -11.88
C GLY A 874 -41.44 35.90 -10.77
N LEU A 875 -41.50 36.39 -9.52
CA LEU A 875 -41.09 35.64 -8.32
C LEU A 875 -42.32 35.14 -7.56
N ASP A 876 -42.41 33.83 -7.36
CA ASP A 876 -43.41 33.20 -6.52
C ASP A 876 -42.84 33.04 -5.10
N ALA A 877 -43.46 33.68 -4.11
CA ALA A 877 -43.14 33.42 -2.71
C ALA A 877 -43.52 31.98 -2.34
N VAL A 878 -42.53 31.16 -1.98
CA VAL A 878 -42.75 29.77 -1.54
C VAL A 878 -43.05 29.75 -0.04
N GLY A 879 -42.34 30.57 0.74
CA GLY A 879 -42.59 30.78 2.16
C GLY A 879 -41.33 30.80 3.02
N ASP A 880 -41.54 30.92 4.33
CA ASP A 880 -40.46 30.92 5.33
C ASP A 880 -39.97 29.51 5.64
N THR A 881 -38.65 29.35 5.67
CA THR A 881 -37.99 28.09 6.00
C THR A 881 -37.02 28.29 7.16
N ALA A 882 -36.55 27.19 7.76
CA ALA A 882 -35.51 27.25 8.79
C ALA A 882 -34.18 27.85 8.31
N LYS A 883 -34.01 28.05 6.99
CA LYS A 883 -32.81 28.63 6.36
C LYS A 883 -33.05 30.04 5.80
N GLY A 884 -34.23 30.61 6.02
CA GLY A 884 -34.62 31.91 5.49
C GLY A 884 -35.88 31.84 4.61
N SER A 885 -36.29 32.99 4.12
CA SER A 885 -37.45 33.14 3.23
C SER A 885 -37.06 32.74 1.80
N LEU A 886 -37.93 32.00 1.11
CA LEU A 886 -37.65 31.40 -0.20
C LEU A 886 -38.63 31.92 -1.27
N TRP A 887 -38.07 32.35 -2.40
CA TRP A 887 -38.79 32.67 -3.62
C TRP A 887 -38.32 31.79 -4.78
N ARG A 888 -39.25 31.41 -5.64
CA ARG A 888 -39.00 30.63 -6.86
C ARG A 888 -39.26 31.51 -8.07
N VAL A 889 -38.41 31.40 -9.09
CA VAL A 889 -38.64 32.03 -10.38
C VAL A 889 -39.78 31.30 -11.10
N ALA A 890 -40.86 32.01 -11.43
CA ALA A 890 -42.13 31.42 -11.90
C ALA A 890 -42.01 30.63 -13.22
N ARG A 891 -41.06 31.00 -14.08
CA ARG A 891 -40.77 30.30 -15.34
C ARG A 891 -39.41 29.59 -15.25
N ALA A 892 -39.30 28.40 -15.84
CA ALA A 892 -38.08 27.58 -15.81
C ALA A 892 -36.83 28.34 -16.30
N PRO A 893 -35.73 28.36 -15.54
CA PRO A 893 -34.51 29.06 -15.91
C PRO A 893 -33.84 28.44 -17.16
N ALA A 894 -32.97 29.19 -17.83
CA ALA A 894 -32.14 28.65 -18.89
C ALA A 894 -31.17 27.61 -18.33
N PRO A 895 -30.78 26.58 -19.11
CA PRO A 895 -29.77 25.63 -18.65
C PRO A 895 -28.45 26.35 -18.38
N ARG A 896 -27.73 25.92 -17.34
CA ARG A 896 -26.40 26.43 -17.04
C ARG A 896 -25.49 26.25 -18.27
N PRO A 897 -24.66 27.26 -18.64
CA PRO A 897 -23.72 27.12 -19.73
C PRO A 897 -22.80 25.91 -19.54
N ALA A 898 -22.75 25.02 -20.53
CA ALA A 898 -21.85 23.88 -20.50
C ALA A 898 -20.38 24.34 -20.60
N ALA A 899 -19.48 23.55 -20.01
CA ALA A 899 -18.05 23.78 -20.16
C ALA A 899 -17.65 23.77 -21.65
N SER A 900 -16.72 24.63 -22.04
CA SER A 900 -16.20 24.61 -23.41
C SER A 900 -15.45 23.29 -23.69
N ALA A 901 -15.41 22.86 -24.95
CA ALA A 901 -14.69 21.64 -25.35
C ALA A 901 -13.19 21.68 -25.02
N GLU A 902 -12.62 22.87 -24.81
CA GLU A 902 -11.24 23.06 -24.35
C GLU A 902 -11.09 22.77 -22.85
N VAL A 903 -12.03 23.24 -22.03
CA VAL A 903 -12.10 22.94 -20.59
C VAL A 903 -12.27 21.44 -20.38
N GLU A 904 -13.16 20.80 -21.14
CA GLU A 904 -13.36 19.34 -21.06
C GLU A 904 -12.10 18.54 -21.42
N ARG A 905 -11.41 18.92 -22.51
CA ARG A 905 -10.13 18.28 -22.88
C ARG A 905 -9.07 18.49 -21.81
N THR A 906 -8.97 19.68 -21.25
CA THR A 906 -8.05 20.00 -20.16
C THR A 906 -8.35 19.15 -18.93
N ALA A 907 -9.63 19.05 -18.55
CA ALA A 907 -10.08 18.21 -17.45
C ALA A 907 -9.72 16.72 -17.66
N GLN A 908 -9.93 16.19 -18.86
CA GLN A 908 -9.59 14.81 -19.19
C GLN A 908 -8.08 14.53 -19.09
N VAL A 909 -7.24 15.44 -19.61
CA VAL A 909 -5.78 15.30 -19.54
C VAL A 909 -5.28 15.37 -18.10
N ILE A 910 -5.79 16.32 -17.30
CA ILE A 910 -5.45 16.45 -15.89
C ILE A 910 -5.87 15.18 -15.13
N ALA A 911 -7.12 14.74 -15.29
CA ALA A 911 -7.65 13.56 -14.62
C ALA A 911 -6.87 12.28 -14.98
N LEU A 912 -6.56 12.07 -16.27
CA LEU A 912 -5.77 10.93 -16.72
C LEU A 912 -4.36 10.95 -16.12
N THR A 913 -3.71 12.13 -16.10
CA THR A 913 -2.36 12.29 -15.54
C THR A 913 -2.35 12.02 -14.04
N GLN A 914 -3.29 12.59 -13.30
CA GLN A 914 -3.45 12.37 -11.86
C GLN A 914 -3.73 10.89 -11.56
N LEU A 915 -4.62 10.24 -12.32
CA LEU A 915 -4.97 8.83 -12.14
C LEU A 915 -3.78 7.90 -12.42
N ILE A 916 -2.98 8.18 -13.45
CA ILE A 916 -1.75 7.42 -13.75
C ILE A 916 -0.76 7.56 -12.58
N VAL A 917 -0.50 8.78 -12.11
CA VAL A 917 0.50 9.03 -11.05
C VAL A 917 0.06 8.42 -9.72
N VAL A 918 -1.21 8.60 -9.33
CA VAL A 918 -1.78 7.97 -8.13
C VAL A 918 -1.79 6.44 -8.28
N GLY A 919 -2.14 5.91 -9.45
CA GLY A 919 -2.10 4.48 -9.74
C GLY A 919 -0.70 3.87 -9.61
N VAL A 920 0.33 4.55 -10.12
CA VAL A 920 1.74 4.15 -9.94
C VAL A 920 2.14 4.21 -8.46
N ALA A 921 1.79 5.29 -7.75
CA ALA A 921 2.09 5.41 -6.32
C ALA A 921 1.41 4.32 -5.48
N LEU A 922 0.16 3.96 -5.79
CA LEU A 922 -0.56 2.83 -5.17
C LEU A 922 0.13 1.49 -5.44
N LEU A 923 0.52 1.21 -6.69
CA LEU A 923 1.26 -0.01 -7.04
C LEU A 923 2.60 -0.08 -6.30
N LEU A 924 3.29 1.05 -6.17
CA LEU A 924 4.52 1.13 -5.39
C LEU A 924 4.27 0.88 -3.90
N ALA A 925 3.19 1.41 -3.33
CA ALA A 925 2.80 1.24 -1.92
C ALA A 925 2.43 -0.21 -1.53
N ILE A 926 2.07 -1.08 -2.49
CA ILE A 926 1.71 -2.48 -2.19
C ILE A 926 2.97 -3.30 -1.76
N PRO A 927 2.98 -3.91 -0.56
CA PRO A 927 4.13 -4.64 -0.06
C PRO A 927 4.24 -6.06 -0.66
N THR A 928 5.34 -6.34 -1.35
CA THR A 928 5.66 -7.67 -1.90
C THR A 928 6.32 -8.58 -0.86
N ALA A 929 6.27 -9.90 -1.09
CA ALA A 929 6.92 -10.87 -0.21
C ALA A 929 8.44 -10.59 -0.08
N ALA A 930 9.11 -10.27 -1.18
CA ALA A 930 10.53 -9.87 -1.18
C ALA A 930 10.77 -8.58 -0.38
N ALA A 931 9.92 -7.55 -0.55
CA ALA A 931 10.05 -6.31 0.20
C ALA A 931 9.80 -6.51 1.71
N ARG A 932 8.86 -7.38 2.09
CA ARG A 932 8.63 -7.75 3.50
C ARG A 932 9.82 -8.48 4.10
N ARG A 933 10.42 -9.43 3.36
CA ARG A 933 11.65 -10.14 3.77
C ARG A 933 12.80 -9.15 3.98
N ALA A 934 13.08 -8.29 3.00
CA ALA A 934 14.11 -7.26 3.12
C ALA A 934 13.86 -6.32 4.31
N ALA A 935 12.61 -5.92 4.56
CA ALA A 935 12.24 -5.09 5.70
C ALA A 935 12.34 -5.79 7.07
N ARG A 936 12.33 -7.13 7.12
CA ARG A 936 12.60 -7.93 8.33
C ARG A 936 14.10 -8.00 8.67
N ARG A 937 14.98 -7.73 7.71
CA ARG A 937 16.44 -7.69 7.91
C ARG A 937 16.97 -6.36 8.44
N SER A 938 16.13 -5.33 8.53
CA SER A 938 16.52 -3.99 9.00
C SER A 938 15.81 -3.63 10.32
N PRO A 939 16.47 -2.89 11.24
CA PRO A 939 15.85 -2.44 12.47
C PRO A 939 14.64 -1.53 12.20
N ARG A 940 13.61 -1.68 13.06
CA ARG A 940 12.43 -0.79 13.07
C ARG A 940 12.82 0.62 13.47
N VAL A 941 13.55 0.67 14.57
CA VAL A 941 14.08 1.87 15.19
C VAL A 941 15.11 2.49 14.27
N VAL A 942 14.99 3.80 14.08
CA VAL A 942 15.91 4.59 13.24
C VAL A 942 16.94 5.25 14.16
N GLY A 943 18.23 5.11 13.81
CA GLY A 943 19.37 5.49 14.67
C GLY A 943 19.53 4.58 15.91
N PRO A 944 19.73 3.25 15.74
CA PRO A 944 19.99 2.37 16.88
C PRO A 944 21.45 2.46 17.39
N HIS A 945 21.61 2.19 18.69
CA HIS A 945 22.83 2.33 19.51
C HIS A 945 24.16 1.74 18.99
N TRP A 946 24.15 0.94 17.93
CA TRP A 946 25.34 0.23 17.44
C TRP A 946 25.99 0.89 16.21
N GLU A 947 25.32 1.84 15.55
CA GLU A 947 25.89 2.60 14.42
C GLU A 947 26.58 3.91 14.87
N GLU A 948 26.27 4.42 16.06
CA GLU A 948 26.76 5.73 16.54
C GLU A 948 28.01 5.64 17.44
N GLY A 949 28.58 4.43 17.60
CA GLY A 949 29.76 4.15 18.43
C GLY A 949 30.97 3.58 17.66
N ARG A 950 31.14 3.92 16.39
CA ARG A 950 32.38 3.66 15.62
C ARG A 950 33.05 4.95 15.22
#